data_AF-A0A812Y116-F1
#
_entry.id   AF-A0A812Y116-F1
#
_cell.length_a   1.000
_cell.length_b   1.000
_cell.length_c   1.000
_cell.angle_alpha   90.00
_cell.angle_beta   90.00
_cell.angle_gamma   90.00
#
_symmetry.space_group_name_H-M   'P 1'
#
loop_
_entity.id
_entity.type
_entity.pdbx_description
1 polymer ?
#
loop_
_entity_poly.entity_id
_entity_poly.type
_entity_poly.pdbx_seq_one_letter_code
_entity_poly.pdbx_strand_id
1 'polypeptide(L)'
;MSSQPATPATSPLKASPSVPATQPSPTTSPATTGQNKRKHGDTSLKKPEKDVSTGSPQEQWASIQDILQRGHTVDRLSDDELAEVVFQIDRLKKSRSMPATVEKAGATKAEEQKDGDPKDKRELTPEQEAKLALKKKLHARYMRFSRSLTSGRTPKEVRKLADRDLDSDQRNFLFEHWLQANENWNASKLLVTLKNKSGKKKVGLRRWLTKADLLQKYKDEEVVQAIIDAKVNDKELCKTQVRNHPDCPHREDLKQYLCVVDDSEENYEGEEVEHTFEMDNDLDESSSDQSSDEDGQEEDEEEQESKKPKKKGKPKQPKSAKKNKKIKKSKQWTKPRTSSKQYESARGDKLLKAMKDDVEAQASLIRTERADLQRLMDESVASMPSAVDKLTTTCDKFDKITKEFWNKVNGEDVDKDTDGLLQHMYNKISSGASSIDAAMKDAQAGFQDTQKFFKGKTIKSLMRFKPGNAARDFFKTVKLPLEPTPVKVPVWEYADGEWKQASTTVPVLDIHEILSYVHCELGLQTPPEKVKEYWAHLCSHGVPFATRHPSTHANEPCRHSHIPFSLYGDECQLSADGSEKVTAMFVSLTLFRPKEVRLGHFMVFCMKDEFMVHENLATLSPILKHIAWSSNVAFDGKFPQCGPMGEALSSSKMARAGDFLAHGRAFAACELRGDWKWHERTLRLLHTPTSTCCCLFCGAEASDESPLRYYETGESAGWASTIATTADFLLHKVRPGCLSDLDCMSKSCYQPTISILF
;
A
#
# COMPACT_ATOMS: atom_id res chain seq x y z
N MET A 1 -32.39 -28.22 46.11
CA MET A 1 -32.10 -29.40 46.95
C MET A 1 -31.29 -30.37 46.12
N SER A 2 -30.13 -30.76 46.65
CA SER A 2 -29.00 -31.40 45.98
C SER A 2 -29.31 -32.66 45.20
N SER A 3 -28.75 -32.76 44.00
CA SER A 3 -28.43 -34.01 43.33
C SER A 3 -26.92 -34.05 43.08
N GLN A 4 -26.22 -34.87 43.86
CA GLN A 4 -24.82 -35.21 43.64
C GLN A 4 -24.73 -36.28 42.54
N PRO A 5 -23.79 -36.18 41.59
CA PRO A 5 -23.43 -37.30 40.73
C PRO A 5 -22.27 -38.12 41.32
N ALA A 6 -22.34 -39.41 41.05
CA ALA A 6 -21.52 -40.48 41.58
C ALA A 6 -20.04 -40.41 41.14
N THR A 7 -19.18 -40.82 42.07
CA THR A 7 -17.78 -41.19 41.87
C THR A 7 -17.64 -42.50 41.08
N PRO A 8 -16.72 -42.60 40.11
CA PRO A 8 -16.31 -43.88 39.56
C PRO A 8 -15.11 -44.47 40.31
N ALA A 9 -15.19 -45.78 40.51
CA ALA A 9 -14.30 -46.62 41.28
C ALA A 9 -12.90 -46.77 40.69
N THR A 10 -11.92 -46.70 41.58
CA THR A 10 -10.53 -47.13 41.45
C THR A 10 -10.46 -48.64 41.19
N SER A 11 -9.73 -49.06 40.16
CA SER A 11 -9.33 -50.46 39.94
C SER A 11 -7.79 -50.58 39.99
N PRO A 12 -7.24 -51.67 40.57
CA PRO A 12 -5.85 -51.71 41.01
C PRO A 12 -4.85 -52.20 39.96
N LEU A 13 -3.63 -51.74 40.16
CA LEU A 13 -2.36 -52.13 39.55
C LEU A 13 -2.20 -53.63 39.37
N LYS A 14 -1.74 -54.05 38.19
CA LYS A 14 -1.09 -55.35 37.96
C LYS A 14 0.21 -55.18 37.19
N ALA A 15 1.18 -55.97 37.63
CA ALA A 15 2.61 -55.82 37.46
C ALA A 15 3.17 -56.11 36.05
N SER A 16 4.36 -55.56 35.85
CA SER A 16 5.28 -55.70 34.73
C SER A 16 5.64 -57.15 34.36
N PRO A 17 6.02 -57.39 33.09
CA PRO A 17 7.01 -58.39 32.75
C PRO A 17 8.28 -57.76 32.19
N SER A 18 9.39 -58.13 32.82
CA SER A 18 10.77 -57.97 32.37
C SER A 18 11.05 -58.70 31.05
N VAL A 19 11.70 -58.05 30.09
CA VAL A 19 12.23 -58.66 28.85
C VAL A 19 13.60 -58.02 28.54
N PRO A 20 14.57 -58.77 27.98
CA PRO A 20 15.97 -58.71 28.37
C PRO A 20 16.88 -57.90 27.43
N ALA A 21 18.06 -57.58 27.94
CA ALA A 21 19.18 -57.00 27.21
C ALA A 21 19.81 -58.00 26.23
N THR A 22 19.94 -57.63 24.96
CA THR A 22 20.96 -58.22 24.07
C THR A 22 21.32 -57.23 22.96
N GLN A 23 22.57 -56.76 22.97
CA GLN A 23 23.21 -56.05 21.86
C GLN A 23 23.55 -57.02 20.73
N PRO A 24 23.69 -56.52 19.50
CA PRO A 24 24.73 -57.03 18.62
C PRO A 24 25.63 -55.91 18.08
N SER A 25 26.93 -56.07 18.34
CA SER A 25 28.04 -55.38 17.70
C SER A 25 28.12 -55.76 16.22
N PRO A 26 28.47 -54.84 15.29
CA PRO A 26 28.81 -55.22 13.94
C PRO A 26 30.26 -55.71 13.85
N THR A 27 30.38 -56.93 13.34
CA THR A 27 31.59 -57.69 13.08
C THR A 27 32.41 -57.07 11.96
N THR A 28 33.72 -57.01 12.19
CA THR A 28 34.79 -56.85 11.23
C THR A 28 34.70 -57.85 10.08
N SER A 29 35.01 -57.42 8.86
CA SER A 29 35.35 -58.31 7.75
C SER A 29 36.40 -57.67 6.83
N PRO A 30 37.18 -58.48 6.10
CA PRO A 30 38.59 -58.21 5.84
C PRO A 30 38.89 -57.67 4.44
N ALA A 31 40.04 -57.00 4.36
CA ALA A 31 40.99 -56.86 3.26
C ALA A 31 40.53 -57.14 1.81
N THR A 32 40.66 -56.12 0.97
CA THR A 32 41.14 -56.32 -0.42
C THR A 32 42.13 -55.20 -0.77
N THR A 33 43.41 -55.55 -0.71
CA THR A 33 44.55 -54.69 -0.96
C THR A 33 44.82 -54.66 -2.47
N GLY A 34 44.35 -53.62 -3.17
CA GLY A 34 44.72 -53.30 -4.54
C GLY A 34 45.82 -52.24 -4.57
N GLN A 35 47.07 -52.68 -4.65
CA GLN A 35 48.24 -51.81 -4.78
C GLN A 35 48.21 -51.05 -6.11
N ASN A 36 48.18 -49.72 -6.06
CA ASN A 36 48.70 -48.88 -7.15
C ASN A 36 49.64 -47.83 -6.56
N LYS A 37 50.93 -48.18 -6.54
CA LYS A 37 52.06 -47.27 -6.28
C LYS A 37 52.03 -46.15 -7.31
N ARG A 38 51.73 -44.92 -6.90
CA ARG A 38 52.26 -43.71 -7.55
C ARG A 38 53.16 -42.99 -6.56
N LYS A 39 54.43 -42.88 -6.97
CA LYS A 39 55.52 -42.22 -6.27
C LYS A 39 55.14 -40.76 -5.99
N HIS A 40 55.23 -40.33 -4.73
CA HIS A 40 55.41 -38.93 -4.39
C HIS A 40 56.78 -38.50 -4.90
N GLY A 41 56.79 -37.76 -6.01
CA GLY A 41 57.90 -36.93 -6.42
C GLY A 41 57.82 -35.62 -5.66
N ASP A 42 58.80 -35.40 -4.81
CA ASP A 42 59.14 -34.13 -4.20
C ASP A 42 59.61 -33.17 -5.31
N THR A 43 58.81 -32.14 -5.61
CA THR A 43 59.21 -31.03 -6.48
C THR A 43 58.88 -29.71 -5.79
N SER A 44 59.88 -29.22 -5.05
CA SER A 44 60.06 -27.82 -4.74
C SER A 44 60.03 -26.99 -6.02
N LEU A 45 58.93 -26.25 -6.25
CA LEU A 45 58.83 -25.28 -7.34
C LEU A 45 59.50 -23.98 -6.89
N LYS A 46 60.72 -23.76 -7.39
CA LYS A 46 61.36 -22.45 -7.45
C LYS A 46 60.51 -21.51 -8.31
N LYS A 47 60.19 -20.35 -7.73
CA LYS A 47 59.63 -19.18 -8.41
C LYS A 47 60.53 -18.82 -9.61
N PRO A 48 60.02 -18.69 -10.84
CA PRO A 48 60.83 -18.19 -11.95
C PRO A 48 60.99 -16.68 -11.79
N GLU A 49 62.23 -16.21 -11.68
CA GLU A 49 62.59 -14.82 -12.00
C GLU A 49 62.31 -14.61 -13.48
N LYS A 50 61.24 -13.87 -13.79
CA LYS A 50 60.96 -13.38 -15.14
C LYS A 50 61.62 -12.02 -15.29
N ASP A 51 62.62 -11.95 -16.17
CA ASP A 51 63.16 -10.71 -16.70
C ASP A 51 62.05 -9.85 -17.30
N VAL A 52 61.88 -8.65 -16.74
CA VAL A 52 60.85 -7.70 -17.14
C VAL A 52 61.29 -7.02 -18.43
N SER A 53 60.86 -7.58 -19.57
CA SER A 53 60.93 -6.89 -20.86
C SER A 53 59.96 -5.70 -20.87
N THR A 54 60.50 -4.50 -21.06
CA THR A 54 59.75 -3.25 -21.24
C THR A 54 59.30 -3.09 -22.69
N GLY A 55 58.36 -3.93 -23.12
CA GLY A 55 57.70 -3.78 -24.43
C GLY A 55 56.87 -2.49 -24.51
N SER A 56 56.77 -1.93 -25.72
CA SER A 56 55.99 -0.72 -26.01
C SER A 56 54.48 -0.92 -25.74
N PRO A 57 53.70 0.16 -25.51
CA PRO A 57 52.25 0.05 -25.30
C PRO A 57 51.50 -0.65 -26.45
N GLN A 58 52.00 -0.53 -27.70
CA GLN A 58 51.45 -1.25 -28.84
C GLN A 58 51.66 -2.77 -28.72
N GLU A 59 52.82 -3.23 -28.27
CA GLU A 59 53.11 -4.66 -28.10
C GLU A 59 52.30 -5.27 -26.96
N GLN A 60 52.09 -4.51 -25.88
CA GLN A 60 51.24 -4.92 -24.76
C GLN A 60 49.77 -5.08 -25.20
N TRP A 61 49.27 -4.16 -26.04
CA TRP A 61 47.92 -4.27 -26.59
C TRP A 61 47.77 -5.43 -27.58
N ALA A 62 48.78 -5.67 -28.41
CA ALA A 62 48.81 -6.82 -29.31
C ALA A 62 48.80 -8.15 -28.54
N SER A 63 49.51 -8.23 -27.41
CA SER A 63 49.49 -9.40 -26.53
C SER A 63 48.12 -9.66 -25.91
N ILE A 64 47.40 -8.61 -25.49
CA ILE A 64 46.02 -8.75 -24.98
C ILE A 64 45.09 -9.22 -26.10
N GLN A 65 45.22 -8.67 -27.31
CA GLN A 65 44.41 -9.09 -28.45
C GLN A 65 44.67 -10.54 -28.85
N ASP A 66 45.91 -11.02 -28.79
CA ASP A 66 46.24 -12.41 -29.08
C ASP A 66 45.58 -13.38 -28.08
N ILE A 67 45.63 -13.07 -26.77
CA ILE A 67 44.96 -13.88 -25.73
C ILE A 67 43.45 -13.87 -25.93
N LEU A 68 42.86 -12.70 -26.21
CA LEU A 68 41.42 -12.57 -26.46
C LEU A 68 40.96 -13.15 -27.80
N GLN A 69 41.84 -13.32 -28.79
CA GLN A 69 41.51 -13.98 -30.04
C GLN A 69 41.57 -15.51 -29.93
N ARG A 70 42.39 -16.04 -29.02
CA ARG A 70 42.45 -17.48 -28.72
C ARG A 70 41.21 -17.97 -27.95
N GLY A 71 40.60 -17.12 -27.13
CA GLY A 71 39.31 -17.38 -26.49
C GLY A 71 38.17 -16.61 -27.16
N HIS A 72 37.31 -17.29 -27.95
CA HIS A 72 36.18 -16.62 -28.62
C HIS A 72 35.21 -15.87 -27.67
N THR A 73 35.25 -16.17 -26.37
CA THR A 73 34.52 -15.48 -25.29
C THR A 73 35.31 -15.54 -23.97
N VAL A 74 35.13 -14.57 -23.08
CA VAL A 74 35.92 -14.38 -21.83
C VAL A 74 35.82 -15.58 -20.87
N ASP A 75 34.72 -16.32 -20.91
CA ASP A 75 34.45 -17.55 -20.14
C ASP A 75 35.29 -18.77 -20.57
N ARG A 76 36.08 -18.65 -21.63
CA ARG A 76 36.96 -19.73 -22.13
C ARG A 76 38.44 -19.49 -21.87
N LEU A 77 38.80 -18.38 -21.23
CA LEU A 77 40.18 -18.13 -20.81
C LEU A 77 40.46 -18.92 -19.52
N SER A 78 41.68 -19.45 -19.40
CA SER A 78 42.11 -19.98 -18.11
C SER A 78 42.30 -18.85 -17.10
N ASP A 79 42.25 -19.17 -15.80
CA ASP A 79 42.44 -18.17 -14.74
C ASP A 79 43.79 -17.43 -14.86
N ASP A 80 44.84 -18.13 -15.34
CA ASP A 80 46.15 -17.54 -15.60
C ASP A 80 46.13 -16.56 -16.79
N GLU A 81 45.40 -16.89 -17.86
CA GLU A 81 45.24 -16.01 -19.03
C GLU A 81 44.39 -14.78 -18.68
N LEU A 82 43.35 -14.96 -17.85
CA LEU A 82 42.52 -13.87 -17.37
C LEU A 82 43.32 -12.92 -16.45
N ALA A 83 44.12 -13.48 -15.54
CA ALA A 83 45.02 -12.71 -14.68
C ALA A 83 46.05 -11.91 -15.48
N GLU A 84 46.63 -12.50 -16.54
CA GLU A 84 47.57 -11.80 -17.43
C GLU A 84 46.88 -10.65 -18.20
N VAL A 85 45.66 -10.86 -18.71
CA VAL A 85 44.89 -9.79 -19.39
C VAL A 85 44.60 -8.63 -18.44
N VAL A 86 44.15 -8.91 -17.21
CA VAL A 86 43.88 -7.89 -16.19
C VAL A 86 45.16 -7.13 -15.84
N PHE A 87 46.27 -7.85 -15.64
CA PHE A 87 47.57 -7.25 -15.32
C PHE A 87 48.07 -6.30 -16.42
N GLN A 88 47.97 -6.69 -17.69
CA GLN A 88 48.40 -5.86 -18.82
C GLN A 88 47.50 -4.62 -19.01
N ILE A 89 46.18 -4.74 -18.77
CA ILE A 89 45.25 -3.61 -18.83
C ILE A 89 45.59 -2.56 -17.77
N ASP A 90 45.87 -2.98 -16.53
CA ASP A 90 46.20 -2.03 -15.47
C ASP A 90 47.56 -1.37 -15.67
N ARG A 91 48.52 -2.09 -16.28
CA ARG A 91 49.80 -1.53 -16.71
C ARG A 91 49.62 -0.45 -17.79
N LEU A 92 48.76 -0.69 -18.78
CA LEU A 92 48.44 0.31 -19.82
C LEU A 92 47.76 1.55 -19.24
N LYS A 93 46.83 1.39 -18.29
CA LYS A 93 46.21 2.53 -17.59
C LYS A 93 47.24 3.36 -16.85
N LYS A 94 48.18 2.71 -16.16
CA LYS A 94 49.24 3.37 -15.38
C LYS A 94 50.24 4.10 -16.28
N SER A 95 50.55 3.57 -17.46
CA SER A 95 51.38 4.28 -18.45
C SER A 95 50.70 5.51 -19.07
N ARG A 96 49.36 5.56 -19.09
CA ARG A 96 48.58 6.70 -19.60
C ARG A 96 48.41 7.83 -18.59
N SER A 97 48.65 7.57 -17.31
CA SER A 97 48.40 8.53 -16.22
C SER A 97 49.63 9.36 -15.82
N MET A 98 50.77 9.27 -16.52
CA MET A 98 51.91 10.16 -16.27
C MET A 98 51.96 11.29 -17.31
N PRO A 99 51.89 12.58 -16.89
CA PRO A 99 52.01 13.70 -17.82
C PRO A 99 53.46 13.84 -18.31
N ALA A 100 53.63 13.97 -19.62
CA ALA A 100 54.92 14.25 -20.25
C ALA A 100 55.40 15.66 -19.88
N THR A 101 56.51 15.74 -19.14
CA THR A 101 57.26 16.98 -18.93
C THR A 101 58.02 17.33 -20.22
N VAL A 102 57.57 18.38 -20.90
CA VAL A 102 58.26 18.97 -22.05
C VAL A 102 59.00 20.23 -21.58
N GLU A 103 60.33 20.17 -21.59
CA GLU A 103 61.20 21.34 -21.57
C GLU A 103 61.06 22.11 -22.90
N LYS A 104 60.90 23.44 -22.83
CA LYS A 104 61.47 24.34 -23.84
C LYS A 104 61.62 25.78 -23.34
N ALA A 105 62.75 26.34 -23.75
CA ALA A 105 63.30 27.64 -23.40
C ALA A 105 62.65 28.83 -24.13
N GLY A 106 62.66 29.99 -23.44
CA GLY A 106 62.97 31.34 -23.92
C GLY A 106 62.25 31.96 -25.12
N ALA A 107 61.53 33.07 -24.89
CA ALA A 107 61.81 34.40 -25.49
C ALA A 107 60.81 35.46 -25.00
N THR A 108 61.34 36.64 -24.72
CA THR A 108 60.72 37.88 -24.24
C THR A 108 59.76 38.54 -25.24
N LYS A 109 58.67 39.14 -24.74
CA LYS A 109 58.16 40.44 -25.19
C LYS A 109 57.23 41.07 -24.15
N ALA A 110 57.51 42.33 -23.84
CA ALA A 110 56.75 43.20 -22.97
C ALA A 110 55.52 43.76 -23.70
N GLU A 111 54.38 43.91 -23.01
CA GLU A 111 53.49 45.07 -23.16
C GLU A 111 52.43 45.12 -22.05
N GLU A 112 52.47 46.26 -21.35
CA GLU A 112 51.40 47.06 -20.73
C GLU A 112 50.42 46.46 -19.71
N GLN A 113 50.69 46.88 -18.46
CA GLN A 113 49.76 46.97 -17.33
C GLN A 113 48.47 47.72 -17.69
N LYS A 114 47.34 47.11 -17.37
CA LYS A 114 46.17 47.84 -16.86
C LYS A 114 45.90 47.36 -15.44
N ASP A 115 46.19 48.24 -14.49
CA ASP A 115 45.90 48.06 -13.07
C ASP A 115 44.39 47.90 -12.86
N GLY A 116 44.00 46.65 -12.59
CA GLY A 116 42.69 46.27 -12.10
C GLY A 116 42.89 45.55 -10.77
N ASP A 117 42.48 46.23 -9.71
CA ASP A 117 42.44 45.86 -8.30
C ASP A 117 42.45 44.33 -8.01
N PRO A 118 43.42 43.79 -7.25
CA PRO A 118 43.50 42.36 -6.98
C PRO A 118 42.42 41.96 -5.96
N LYS A 119 41.24 41.60 -6.47
CA LYS A 119 40.24 40.85 -5.68
C LYS A 119 40.80 39.48 -5.31
N ASP A 120 41.36 39.43 -4.11
CA ASP A 120 41.42 38.33 -3.15
C ASP A 120 41.20 36.94 -3.77
N LYS A 121 42.27 36.36 -4.35
CA LYS A 121 42.33 34.95 -4.73
C LYS A 121 42.43 34.11 -3.45
N ARG A 122 41.31 33.95 -2.74
CA ARG A 122 41.23 32.93 -1.69
C ARG A 122 41.43 31.57 -2.34
N GLU A 123 42.50 30.89 -1.96
CA GLU A 123 42.74 29.49 -2.32
C GLU A 123 41.54 28.66 -1.86
N LEU A 124 40.85 28.03 -2.80
CA LEU A 124 39.75 27.12 -2.51
C LEU A 124 40.33 25.90 -1.80
N THR A 125 39.65 25.42 -0.77
CA THR A 125 40.08 24.16 -0.13
C THR A 125 39.94 23.00 -1.13
N PRO A 126 40.74 21.92 -1.02
CA PRO A 126 40.62 20.75 -1.91
C PRO A 126 39.20 20.16 -1.99
N GLU A 127 38.42 20.27 -0.90
CA GLU A 127 37.02 19.87 -0.87
C GLU A 127 36.12 20.78 -1.72
N GLN A 128 36.36 22.10 -1.69
CA GLN A 128 35.65 23.06 -2.53
C GLN A 128 35.99 22.89 -4.00
N GLU A 129 37.26 22.59 -4.32
CA GLU A 129 37.68 22.24 -5.68
C GLU A 129 37.01 20.95 -6.18
N ALA A 130 36.91 19.92 -5.33
CA ALA A 130 36.21 18.68 -5.66
C ALA A 130 34.71 18.90 -5.90
N LYS A 131 34.05 19.68 -5.04
CA LYS A 131 32.63 20.06 -5.22
C LYS A 131 32.42 20.88 -6.50
N LEU A 132 33.34 21.81 -6.81
CA LEU A 132 33.31 22.59 -8.04
C LEU A 132 33.52 21.72 -9.29
N ALA A 133 34.44 20.76 -9.23
CA ALA A 133 34.67 19.80 -10.29
C ALA A 133 33.44 18.90 -10.53
N LEU A 134 32.78 18.45 -9.46
CA LEU A 134 31.54 17.68 -9.55
C LEU A 134 30.41 18.50 -10.17
N LYS A 135 30.22 19.75 -9.72
CA LYS A 135 29.25 20.69 -10.30
C LYS A 135 29.51 20.93 -11.79
N LYS A 136 30.77 21.16 -12.19
CA LYS A 136 31.16 21.31 -13.60
C LYS A 136 30.86 20.05 -14.42
N LYS A 137 31.10 18.85 -13.87
CA LYS A 137 30.82 17.57 -14.52
C LYS A 137 29.32 17.32 -14.69
N LEU A 138 28.52 17.63 -13.65
CA LEU A 138 27.05 17.51 -13.70
C LEU A 138 26.46 18.51 -14.69
N HIS A 139 26.92 19.77 -14.67
CA HIS A 139 26.50 20.78 -15.63
C HIS A 139 26.86 20.39 -17.07
N ALA A 140 28.06 19.86 -17.31
CA ALA A 140 28.45 19.36 -18.64
C ALA A 140 27.55 18.20 -19.12
N ARG A 141 27.13 17.30 -18.21
CA ARG A 141 26.16 16.25 -18.51
C ARG A 141 24.78 16.82 -18.83
N TYR A 142 24.30 17.76 -18.02
CA TYR A 142 23.02 18.43 -18.25
C TYR A 142 22.98 19.15 -19.62
N MET A 143 24.07 19.83 -20.00
CA MET A 143 24.16 20.46 -21.31
C MET A 143 24.15 19.45 -22.47
N ARG A 144 24.70 18.24 -22.28
CA ARG A 144 24.56 17.15 -23.27
C ARG A 144 23.13 16.62 -23.34
N PHE A 145 22.47 16.48 -22.21
CA PHE A 145 21.06 16.12 -22.13
C PHE A 145 20.17 17.12 -22.87
N SER A 146 20.31 18.42 -22.63
CA SER A 146 19.51 19.45 -23.31
C SER A 146 19.72 19.44 -24.84
N ARG A 147 20.95 19.21 -25.30
CA ARG A 147 21.25 19.01 -26.74
C ARG A 147 20.69 17.70 -27.27
N SER A 148 20.58 16.67 -26.43
CA SER A 148 19.99 15.40 -26.83
C SER A 148 18.50 15.58 -27.15
N LEU A 149 17.74 16.35 -26.37
CA LEU A 149 16.31 16.54 -26.61
C LEU A 149 16.01 17.12 -28.01
N THR A 150 16.86 18.02 -28.50
CA THR A 150 16.76 18.63 -29.83
C THR A 150 17.48 17.84 -30.94
N SER A 151 18.23 16.80 -30.58
CA SER A 151 18.96 15.97 -31.53
C SER A 151 18.04 15.12 -32.40
N GLY A 152 18.39 14.98 -33.69
CA GLY A 152 17.75 14.06 -34.63
C GLY A 152 17.74 12.60 -34.16
N ARG A 153 18.65 12.22 -33.24
CA ARG A 153 18.77 10.86 -32.70
C ARG A 153 17.78 10.53 -31.58
N THR A 154 17.04 11.51 -31.09
CA THR A 154 16.06 11.32 -30.01
C THR A 154 14.78 10.70 -30.57
N PRO A 155 14.26 9.61 -29.95
CA PRO A 155 13.01 8.99 -30.35
C PRO A 155 11.86 9.99 -30.41
N LYS A 156 10.92 9.76 -31.33
CA LYS A 156 9.81 10.71 -31.59
C LYS A 156 8.93 10.90 -30.36
N GLU A 157 8.77 9.86 -29.56
CA GLU A 157 7.97 9.84 -28.33
C GLU A 157 8.58 10.75 -27.26
N VAL A 158 9.90 10.65 -27.06
CA VAL A 158 10.64 11.50 -26.11
C VAL A 158 10.72 12.94 -26.62
N ARG A 159 10.87 13.16 -27.94
CA ARG A 159 10.85 14.51 -28.52
C ARG A 159 9.48 15.17 -28.36
N LYS A 160 8.38 14.46 -28.63
CA LYS A 160 7.02 14.95 -28.37
C LYS A 160 6.81 15.35 -26.91
N LEU A 161 7.41 14.61 -25.98
CA LEU A 161 7.44 14.95 -24.56
C LEU A 161 8.21 16.26 -24.32
N ALA A 162 9.42 16.37 -24.88
CA ALA A 162 10.33 17.49 -24.66
C ALA A 162 9.91 18.80 -25.35
N ASP A 163 9.14 18.71 -26.44
CA ASP A 163 8.58 19.86 -27.15
C ASP A 163 7.43 20.53 -26.37
N ARG A 164 6.92 19.88 -25.31
CA ARG A 164 6.00 20.50 -24.36
C ARG A 164 6.76 21.49 -23.48
N ASP A 165 6.06 22.49 -22.96
CA ASP A 165 6.63 23.41 -21.98
C ASP A 165 6.79 22.67 -20.64
N LEU A 166 7.90 21.95 -20.51
CA LEU A 166 8.22 21.13 -19.35
C LEU A 166 8.71 22.02 -18.21
N ASP A 167 8.12 21.84 -17.02
CA ASP A 167 8.63 22.41 -15.79
C ASP A 167 10.00 21.82 -15.41
N SER A 168 10.63 22.37 -14.36
CA SER A 168 11.95 21.94 -13.91
C SER A 168 11.98 20.47 -13.48
N ASP A 169 10.91 19.97 -12.86
CA ASP A 169 10.83 18.61 -12.30
C ASP A 169 10.65 17.58 -13.41
N GLN A 170 9.82 17.89 -14.41
CA GLN A 170 9.64 17.09 -15.62
C GLN A 170 10.94 17.00 -16.44
N ARG A 171 11.71 18.10 -16.52
CA ARG A 171 13.04 18.08 -17.15
C ARG A 171 14.04 17.25 -16.35
N ASN A 172 14.01 17.34 -15.02
CA ASN A 172 14.86 16.53 -14.14
C ASN A 172 14.53 15.04 -14.27
N PHE A 173 13.25 14.69 -14.34
CA PHE A 173 12.80 13.32 -14.57
C PHE A 173 13.33 12.75 -15.89
N LEU A 174 13.24 13.53 -16.98
CA LEU A 174 13.84 13.16 -18.27
C LEU A 174 15.36 13.01 -18.17
N PHE A 175 16.04 13.91 -17.45
CA PHE A 175 17.48 13.88 -17.28
C PHE A 175 17.95 12.62 -16.54
N GLU A 176 17.30 12.25 -15.44
CA GLU A 176 17.59 11.03 -14.68
C GLU A 176 17.41 9.77 -15.54
N HIS A 177 16.32 9.67 -16.30
CA HIS A 177 16.09 8.53 -17.20
C HIS A 177 17.06 8.47 -18.37
N TRP A 178 17.59 9.61 -18.82
CA TRP A 178 18.66 9.66 -19.82
C TRP A 178 20.01 9.23 -19.24
N LEU A 179 20.33 9.64 -18.01
CA LEU A 179 21.54 9.21 -17.30
C LEU A 179 21.53 7.71 -17.00
N GLN A 180 20.41 7.18 -16.51
CA GLN A 180 20.22 5.74 -16.26
C GLN A 180 20.40 4.91 -17.54
N ALA A 181 20.07 5.49 -18.70
CA ALA A 181 20.25 4.88 -20.01
C ALA A 181 21.66 5.09 -20.59
N ASN A 182 22.62 5.50 -19.77
CA ASN A 182 23.99 5.83 -20.15
C ASN A 182 24.06 6.80 -21.34
N GLU A 183 23.29 7.89 -21.25
CA GLU A 183 23.23 8.96 -22.26
C GLU A 183 22.62 8.51 -23.61
N ASN A 184 21.90 7.37 -23.67
CA ASN A 184 21.25 6.83 -24.88
C ASN A 184 19.74 6.60 -24.72
N TRP A 185 18.92 7.46 -25.33
CA TRP A 185 17.46 7.37 -25.26
C TRP A 185 16.87 6.02 -25.72
N ASN A 186 17.51 5.33 -26.67
CA ASN A 186 17.02 4.04 -27.16
C ASN A 186 17.15 2.92 -26.11
N ALA A 187 18.05 3.08 -25.14
CA ALA A 187 18.22 2.17 -24.01
C ALA A 187 17.38 2.58 -22.78
N SER A 188 16.65 3.71 -22.86
CA SER A 188 15.91 4.23 -21.72
C SER A 188 14.67 3.40 -21.43
N LYS A 189 14.50 2.98 -20.17
CA LYS A 189 13.26 2.34 -19.69
C LYS A 189 12.04 3.23 -19.93
N LEU A 190 12.21 4.56 -19.89
CA LEU A 190 11.13 5.50 -20.21
C LEU A 190 10.63 5.29 -21.64
N LEU A 191 11.52 5.09 -22.62
CA LEU A 191 11.11 4.84 -24.01
C LEU A 191 10.34 3.52 -24.13
N VAL A 192 10.78 2.48 -23.42
CA VAL A 192 10.06 1.20 -23.37
C VAL A 192 8.67 1.39 -22.78
N THR A 193 8.53 2.14 -21.69
CA THR A 193 7.23 2.47 -21.10
C THR A 193 6.36 3.29 -22.04
N LEU A 194 6.92 4.29 -22.73
CA LEU A 194 6.18 5.12 -23.70
C LEU A 194 5.70 4.30 -24.91
N LYS A 195 6.44 3.25 -25.29
CA LYS A 195 6.04 2.30 -26.36
C LYS A 195 5.05 1.23 -25.88
N ASN A 196 5.18 0.78 -24.64
CA ASN A 196 4.44 -0.37 -24.12
C ASN A 196 3.10 -0.02 -23.44
N LYS A 197 2.63 1.23 -23.49
CA LYS A 197 1.33 1.57 -22.90
C LYS A 197 0.17 1.03 -23.75
N SER A 198 -0.32 -0.16 -23.38
CA SER A 198 -1.62 -0.69 -23.79
C SER A 198 -2.73 0.08 -23.08
N GLY A 199 -3.50 0.89 -23.80
CA GLY A 199 -4.68 1.55 -23.25
C GLY A 199 -5.81 0.55 -22.96
N LYS A 200 -6.44 0.64 -21.79
CA LYS A 200 -7.67 -0.11 -21.51
C LYS A 200 -8.85 0.62 -22.12
N LYS A 201 -9.20 0.29 -23.36
CA LYS A 201 -10.44 0.80 -23.97
C LYS A 201 -11.59 -0.10 -23.57
N LYS A 202 -12.61 0.46 -22.91
CA LYS A 202 -13.89 -0.24 -22.67
C LYS A 202 -14.58 -0.45 -24.01
N VAL A 203 -14.40 -1.63 -24.60
CA VAL A 203 -15.14 -2.03 -25.79
C VAL A 203 -16.26 -2.95 -25.32
N GLY A 204 -17.49 -2.43 -25.24
CA GLY A 204 -18.66 -3.27 -24.95
C GLY A 204 -18.81 -4.34 -26.03
N LEU A 205 -18.78 -5.61 -25.62
CA LEU A 205 -18.83 -6.76 -26.52
C LEU A 205 -20.25 -6.89 -27.07
N ARG A 206 -20.44 -6.60 -28.36
CA ARG A 206 -21.74 -6.75 -29.03
C ARG A 206 -21.82 -8.11 -29.72
N ARG A 207 -22.88 -8.88 -29.48
CA ARG A 207 -23.19 -10.11 -30.23
C ARG A 207 -24.58 -10.06 -30.84
N TRP A 208 -24.73 -10.77 -31.94
CA TRP A 208 -26.01 -11.01 -32.60
C TRP A 208 -26.75 -12.13 -31.86
N LEU A 209 -27.91 -11.83 -31.30
CA LEU A 209 -28.72 -12.74 -30.51
C LEU A 209 -30.10 -12.94 -31.16
N THR A 210 -30.61 -14.18 -31.16
CA THR A 210 -32.00 -14.46 -31.56
C THR A 210 -32.98 -14.07 -30.45
N LYS A 211 -34.30 -14.05 -30.73
CA LYS A 211 -35.32 -13.82 -29.69
C LYS A 211 -35.21 -14.85 -28.55
N ALA A 212 -34.90 -16.11 -28.88
CA ALA A 212 -34.68 -17.17 -27.88
C ALA A 212 -33.47 -16.89 -26.99
N ASP A 213 -32.34 -16.44 -27.56
CA ASP A 213 -31.14 -16.09 -26.79
C ASP A 213 -31.37 -14.88 -25.87
N LEU A 214 -32.15 -13.89 -26.35
CA LEU A 214 -32.55 -12.74 -25.54
C LEU A 214 -33.43 -13.16 -24.36
N LEU A 215 -34.40 -14.06 -24.57
CA LEU A 215 -35.23 -14.62 -23.49
C LEU A 215 -34.38 -15.37 -22.47
N GLN A 216 -33.40 -16.16 -22.91
CA GLN A 216 -32.48 -16.83 -22.01
C GLN A 216 -31.64 -15.84 -21.18
N LYS A 217 -31.21 -14.73 -21.79
CA LYS A 217 -30.38 -13.72 -21.13
C LYS A 217 -31.17 -12.88 -20.11
N TYR A 218 -32.32 -12.34 -20.51
CA TYR A 218 -33.07 -11.38 -19.68
C TYR A 218 -34.12 -12.05 -18.79
N LYS A 219 -34.54 -13.28 -19.09
CA LYS A 219 -35.55 -14.06 -18.36
C LYS A 219 -36.91 -13.36 -18.22
N ASP A 220 -37.18 -12.37 -19.06
CA ASP A 220 -38.39 -11.55 -19.06
C ASP A 220 -38.81 -11.31 -20.51
N GLU A 221 -40.02 -11.75 -20.86
CA GLU A 221 -40.55 -11.65 -22.22
C GLU A 221 -40.96 -10.23 -22.61
N GLU A 222 -41.44 -9.43 -21.64
CA GLU A 222 -41.83 -8.04 -21.89
C GLU A 222 -40.61 -7.18 -22.22
N VAL A 223 -39.51 -7.37 -21.46
CA VAL A 223 -38.24 -6.68 -21.71
C VAL A 223 -37.66 -7.05 -23.07
N VAL A 224 -37.69 -8.34 -23.44
CA VAL A 224 -37.19 -8.79 -24.74
C VAL A 224 -38.02 -8.23 -25.88
N GLN A 225 -39.34 -8.21 -25.75
CA GLN A 225 -40.22 -7.63 -26.76
C GLN A 225 -39.98 -6.13 -26.92
N ALA A 226 -39.81 -5.39 -25.82
CA ALA A 226 -39.49 -3.96 -25.85
C ALA A 226 -38.15 -3.67 -26.56
N ILE A 227 -37.11 -4.49 -26.35
CA ILE A 227 -35.81 -4.36 -27.06
C ILE A 227 -35.98 -4.60 -28.56
N ILE A 228 -36.75 -5.61 -28.94
CA ILE A 228 -37.01 -5.94 -30.35
C ILE A 228 -37.79 -4.80 -31.01
N ASP A 229 -38.88 -4.35 -30.39
CA ASP A 229 -39.73 -3.30 -30.92
C ASP A 229 -38.97 -1.99 -31.09
N ALA A 230 -38.12 -1.62 -30.12
CA ALA A 230 -37.27 -0.44 -30.23
C ALA A 230 -36.33 -0.50 -31.44
N LYS A 231 -35.73 -1.67 -31.72
CA LYS A 231 -34.80 -1.84 -32.84
C LYS A 231 -35.49 -1.97 -34.20
N VAL A 232 -36.67 -2.57 -34.24
CA VAL A 232 -37.43 -2.76 -35.48
C VAL A 232 -38.13 -1.47 -35.91
N ASN A 233 -38.69 -0.71 -34.96
CA ASN A 233 -39.42 0.52 -35.23
C ASN A 233 -38.50 1.70 -35.59
N ASP A 234 -37.26 1.71 -35.08
CA ASP A 234 -36.25 2.71 -35.46
C ASP A 234 -35.56 2.31 -36.78
N LYS A 235 -35.69 3.16 -37.81
CA LYS A 235 -35.15 2.90 -39.16
C LYS A 235 -33.62 2.82 -39.20
N GLU A 236 -32.90 3.53 -38.33
CA GLU A 236 -31.43 3.53 -38.30
C GLU A 236 -30.90 2.31 -37.55
N LEU A 237 -31.52 1.97 -36.42
CA LEU A 237 -31.19 0.77 -35.66
C LEU A 237 -31.58 -0.50 -36.44
N CYS A 238 -32.70 -0.51 -37.13
CA CYS A 238 -33.12 -1.64 -37.95
C CYS A 238 -32.08 -1.98 -39.03
N LYS A 239 -31.49 -0.97 -39.68
CA LYS A 239 -30.45 -1.18 -40.70
C LYS A 239 -29.12 -1.70 -40.14
N THR A 240 -28.76 -1.32 -38.91
CA THR A 240 -27.43 -1.58 -38.35
C THR A 240 -27.40 -2.69 -37.29
N GLN A 241 -28.53 -2.97 -36.66
CA GLN A 241 -28.65 -3.85 -35.49
C GLN A 241 -29.71 -4.94 -35.64
N VAL A 242 -30.40 -5.04 -36.77
CA VAL A 242 -31.33 -6.12 -37.08
C VAL A 242 -30.89 -6.78 -38.39
N ARG A 243 -30.80 -8.11 -38.40
CA ARG A 243 -30.49 -8.87 -39.61
C ARG A 243 -31.22 -10.21 -39.61
N ASN A 244 -31.44 -10.76 -40.80
CA ASN A 244 -31.93 -12.13 -40.94
C ASN A 244 -30.83 -13.14 -40.57
N HIS A 245 -31.23 -14.33 -40.11
CA HIS A 245 -30.27 -15.41 -39.82
C HIS A 245 -29.49 -15.78 -41.09
N PRO A 246 -28.15 -15.93 -41.04
CA PRO A 246 -27.36 -16.27 -42.22
C PRO A 246 -27.76 -17.60 -42.87
N ASP A 247 -28.03 -18.63 -42.05
CA ASP A 247 -28.38 -19.96 -42.56
C ASP A 247 -29.86 -20.13 -42.89
N CYS A 248 -30.74 -19.28 -42.33
CA CYS A 248 -32.20 -19.41 -42.43
C CYS A 248 -32.87 -18.05 -42.67
N PRO A 249 -32.59 -17.35 -43.79
CA PRO A 249 -32.98 -15.96 -43.98
C PRO A 249 -34.50 -15.73 -44.10
N HIS A 250 -35.25 -16.77 -44.44
CA HIS A 250 -36.71 -16.70 -44.63
C HIS A 250 -37.51 -16.87 -43.33
N ARG A 251 -36.88 -17.31 -42.23
CA ARG A 251 -37.54 -17.53 -40.95
C ARG A 251 -37.50 -16.27 -40.10
N GLU A 252 -38.66 -15.64 -39.92
CA GLU A 252 -38.77 -14.40 -39.14
C GLU A 252 -38.45 -14.59 -37.64
N ASP A 253 -38.73 -15.77 -37.11
CA ASP A 253 -38.47 -16.13 -35.71
C ASP A 253 -36.97 -16.29 -35.41
N LEU A 254 -36.13 -16.44 -36.43
CA LEU A 254 -34.67 -16.52 -36.32
C LEU A 254 -33.96 -15.20 -36.62
N LYS A 255 -34.68 -14.07 -36.74
CA LYS A 255 -34.04 -12.75 -36.86
C LYS A 255 -33.09 -12.51 -35.68
N GLN A 256 -31.92 -11.96 -36.00
CA GLN A 256 -30.87 -11.67 -35.04
C GLN A 256 -30.80 -10.18 -34.74
N TYR A 257 -30.56 -9.86 -33.46
CA TYR A 257 -30.50 -8.50 -32.93
C TYR A 257 -29.13 -8.27 -32.28
N LEU A 258 -28.44 -7.19 -32.66
CA LEU A 258 -27.10 -6.87 -32.14
C LEU A 258 -27.20 -6.25 -30.75
N CYS A 259 -26.92 -7.01 -29.69
CA CYS A 259 -27.01 -6.55 -28.30
C CYS A 259 -25.64 -6.51 -27.62
N VAL A 260 -25.47 -5.61 -26.66
CA VAL A 260 -24.30 -5.63 -25.77
C VAL A 260 -24.45 -6.82 -24.83
N VAL A 261 -23.53 -7.79 -24.92
CA VAL A 261 -23.61 -9.05 -24.17
C VAL A 261 -22.88 -8.96 -22.85
N ASP A 262 -21.73 -8.31 -22.84
CA ASP A 262 -20.91 -8.10 -21.66
C ASP A 262 -20.27 -6.72 -21.71
N ASP A 263 -20.20 -6.06 -20.56
CA ASP A 263 -19.38 -4.87 -20.34
C ASP A 263 -17.94 -5.27 -19.96
N SER A 264 -17.51 -6.47 -20.34
CA SER A 264 -16.20 -7.00 -19.98
C SER A 264 -15.12 -6.13 -20.61
N GLU A 265 -14.26 -5.56 -19.75
CA GLU A 265 -13.10 -4.77 -20.16
C GLU A 265 -12.08 -5.68 -20.86
N GLU A 266 -12.11 -5.75 -22.19
CA GLU A 266 -11.01 -6.36 -22.95
C GLU A 266 -9.85 -5.36 -23.07
N ASN A 267 -8.66 -5.77 -22.62
CA ASN A 267 -7.45 -4.97 -22.78
C ASN A 267 -7.05 -4.97 -24.25
N TYR A 268 -7.23 -3.84 -24.93
CA TYR A 268 -6.76 -3.67 -26.31
C TYR A 268 -5.27 -3.29 -26.30
N GLU A 269 -4.42 -4.10 -26.93
CA GLU A 269 -3.02 -3.76 -27.19
C GLU A 269 -2.93 -2.89 -28.46
N GLY A 270 -3.23 -1.61 -28.32
CA GLY A 270 -3.04 -0.60 -29.38
C GLY A 270 -2.05 0.47 -28.96
N GLU A 271 -1.19 0.91 -29.89
CA GLU A 271 -0.27 2.04 -29.70
C GLU A 271 -1.04 3.38 -29.69
N GLU A 272 -1.55 3.80 -28.53
CA GLU A 272 -2.00 5.18 -28.30
C GLU A 272 -1.07 5.86 -27.29
N VAL A 273 -0.35 6.89 -27.74
CA VAL A 273 0.52 7.71 -26.88
C VAL A 273 -0.36 8.76 -26.17
N GLU A 274 -1.04 8.35 -25.12
CA GLU A 274 -1.81 9.25 -24.25
C GLU A 274 -1.18 9.42 -22.84
N HIS A 275 -1.49 10.57 -22.25
CA HIS A 275 -1.01 11.23 -21.02
C HIS A 275 -0.04 10.46 -20.08
N THR A 276 1.22 10.92 -20.04
CA THR A 276 2.22 10.55 -19.01
C THR A 276 2.55 11.72 -18.06
N PHE A 277 1.99 12.92 -18.30
CA PHE A 277 2.24 14.14 -17.52
C PHE A 277 0.97 14.78 -16.95
N GLU A 278 -0.14 14.05 -16.79
CA GLU A 278 -1.21 14.50 -15.89
C GLU A 278 -0.75 14.30 -14.44
N MET A 279 0.17 15.15 -14.01
CA MET A 279 0.28 15.56 -12.62
C MET A 279 -0.25 16.99 -12.57
N ASP A 280 -1.48 17.11 -12.06
CA ASP A 280 -2.08 18.24 -11.36
C ASP A 280 -1.54 19.64 -11.71
N ASN A 281 -2.14 20.25 -12.75
CA ASN A 281 -2.07 21.69 -12.99
C ASN A 281 -3.47 22.33 -12.85
N ASP A 282 -4.28 21.82 -11.92
CA ASP A 282 -5.59 22.39 -11.58
C ASP A 282 -5.43 23.45 -10.47
N LEU A 283 -5.26 24.69 -10.94
CA LEU A 283 -5.88 25.93 -10.44
C LEU A 283 -5.95 26.16 -8.92
N ASP A 284 -4.94 26.86 -8.37
CA ASP A 284 -5.12 27.74 -7.22
C ASP A 284 -5.47 29.16 -7.70
N GLU A 285 -6.77 29.48 -7.76
CA GLU A 285 -7.29 30.85 -7.72
C GLU A 285 -8.35 30.96 -6.60
N SER A 286 -8.20 32.03 -5.78
CA SER A 286 -8.97 32.42 -4.58
C SER A 286 -8.56 31.69 -3.29
N SER A 287 -8.24 32.35 -2.17
CA SER A 287 -8.74 33.62 -1.65
C SER A 287 -7.69 34.42 -0.88
N SER A 288 -7.65 35.72 -1.16
CA SER A 288 -7.23 36.77 -0.24
C SER A 288 -8.14 36.84 1.00
N ASP A 289 -7.56 36.99 2.20
CA ASP A 289 -8.07 37.95 3.19
C ASP A 289 -7.00 38.31 4.24
N GLN A 290 -7.17 39.52 4.77
CA GLN A 290 -6.18 40.45 5.33
C GLN A 290 -5.88 40.26 6.84
N SER A 291 -4.67 40.67 7.25
CA SER A 291 -4.36 41.59 8.37
C SER A 291 -2.83 41.70 8.52
N SER A 292 -2.20 42.85 8.21
CA SER A 292 -1.81 43.92 9.16
C SER A 292 -0.63 43.47 10.05
N ASP A 293 0.49 44.17 10.26
CA ASP A 293 0.85 45.60 10.22
C ASP A 293 2.39 45.74 10.16
N GLU A 294 2.85 46.91 9.70
CA GLU A 294 4.11 47.62 10.04
C GLU A 294 5.46 46.94 9.69
N ASP A 295 6.49 47.58 9.14
CA ASP A 295 6.87 49.00 9.14
C ASP A 295 8.03 49.23 8.15
N GLY A 296 8.21 50.46 7.68
CA GLY A 296 9.53 51.01 7.34
C GLY A 296 9.93 51.19 5.87
N GLN A 297 9.73 52.43 5.38
CA GLN A 297 10.71 53.31 4.68
C GLN A 297 11.40 52.81 3.40
N GLU A 298 11.70 53.58 2.35
CA GLU A 298 11.58 54.99 1.96
C GLU A 298 12.04 55.03 0.48
N GLU A 299 11.50 55.98 -0.30
CA GLU A 299 12.18 56.71 -1.40
C GLU A 299 12.68 55.90 -2.64
N ASP A 300 12.50 56.28 -3.91
CA ASP A 300 12.14 57.55 -4.53
C ASP A 300 11.87 57.32 -6.04
N GLU A 301 11.10 58.25 -6.64
CA GLU A 301 11.24 58.81 -8.01
C GLU A 301 11.26 57.86 -9.24
N GLU A 302 10.70 58.15 -10.42
CA GLU A 302 10.15 59.35 -11.02
C GLU A 302 9.35 58.95 -12.29
N GLU A 303 8.66 59.94 -12.84
CA GLU A 303 7.75 59.98 -13.98
C GLU A 303 8.25 59.38 -15.32
N GLN A 304 7.33 58.95 -16.20
CA GLN A 304 6.95 59.76 -17.40
C GLN A 304 6.04 59.01 -18.39
N GLU A 305 5.06 59.78 -18.88
CA GLU A 305 4.13 59.49 -19.97
C GLU A 305 4.80 59.18 -21.32
N SER A 306 4.14 58.42 -22.21
CA SER A 306 3.70 58.94 -23.53
C SER A 306 3.05 57.91 -24.49
N LYS A 307 1.83 58.25 -24.92
CA LYS A 307 1.27 58.31 -26.30
C LYS A 307 1.64 57.24 -27.37
N LYS A 308 0.59 56.49 -27.78
CA LYS A 308 0.12 56.05 -29.16
C LYS A 308 0.98 56.44 -30.39
N PRO A 309 1.03 55.67 -31.53
CA PRO A 309 -0.17 55.40 -32.38
C PRO A 309 -0.18 54.21 -33.42
N LYS A 310 -1.42 53.88 -33.87
CA LYS A 310 -1.96 53.35 -35.17
C LYS A 310 -1.04 52.84 -36.32
N LYS A 311 -1.46 51.73 -36.98
CA LYS A 311 -1.61 51.54 -38.47
C LYS A 311 -2.24 50.14 -38.78
N LYS A 312 -3.40 50.04 -39.44
CA LYS A 312 -3.74 49.97 -40.90
C LYS A 312 -3.33 48.65 -41.63
N GLY A 313 -4.31 47.95 -42.22
CA GLY A 313 -4.09 47.06 -43.38
C GLY A 313 -5.17 45.99 -43.65
N LYS A 314 -6.03 46.22 -44.65
CA LYS A 314 -7.01 45.30 -45.32
C LYS A 314 -6.32 44.58 -46.52
N PRO A 315 -6.91 43.61 -47.31
CA PRO A 315 -8.31 43.59 -47.80
C PRO A 315 -9.01 42.24 -48.21
N LYS A 316 -10.37 42.28 -48.30
CA LYS A 316 -11.34 41.79 -49.35
C LYS A 316 -11.14 40.41 -50.04
N GLN A 317 -12.11 39.55 -50.41
CA GLN A 317 -13.60 39.42 -50.53
C GLN A 317 -13.86 38.05 -51.29
N PRO A 318 -15.06 37.62 -51.80
CA PRO A 318 -16.49 37.97 -51.57
C PRO A 318 -17.58 36.83 -51.73
N LYS A 319 -18.86 37.24 -51.52
CA LYS A 319 -20.18 36.76 -52.05
C LYS A 319 -20.78 35.48 -51.43
N SER A 320 -22.09 35.32 -51.21
CA SER A 320 -23.31 35.89 -51.82
C SER A 320 -24.52 35.80 -50.84
N ALA A 321 -25.33 36.85 -50.65
CA ALA A 321 -26.71 37.02 -51.18
C ALA A 321 -27.76 36.02 -50.61
N LYS A 322 -28.94 36.38 -50.06
CA LYS A 322 -29.98 37.26 -50.61
C LYS A 322 -31.13 37.46 -49.59
N LYS A 323 -31.58 38.72 -49.46
CA LYS A 323 -32.98 39.23 -49.49
C LYS A 323 -34.05 38.90 -48.42
N ASN A 324 -34.50 40.01 -47.79
CA ASN A 324 -35.89 40.55 -47.70
C ASN A 324 -36.91 39.79 -46.82
N LYS A 325 -37.86 40.40 -46.09
CA LYS A 325 -38.53 41.72 -46.16
C LYS A 325 -39.42 41.91 -44.90
N LYS A 326 -39.50 43.16 -44.37
CA LYS A 326 -40.72 43.96 -44.04
C LYS A 326 -41.85 43.32 -43.18
N ILE A 327 -42.36 43.88 -42.07
CA ILE A 327 -43.12 45.15 -41.81
C ILE A 327 -43.34 45.17 -40.26
N LYS A 328 -42.98 46.16 -39.43
CA LYS A 328 -43.49 47.53 -39.11
C LYS A 328 -44.92 47.67 -38.51
N LYS A 329 -44.95 48.24 -37.29
CA LYS A 329 -46.01 49.03 -36.58
C LYS A 329 -47.11 48.20 -35.88
N SER A 330 -47.68 48.54 -34.71
CA SER A 330 -47.73 49.79 -33.92
C SER A 330 -48.29 49.54 -32.50
N LYS A 331 -47.95 50.47 -31.56
CA LYS A 331 -48.71 50.98 -30.38
C LYS A 331 -49.98 50.23 -29.95
N GLN A 332 -50.13 49.95 -28.64
CA GLN A 332 -50.92 50.80 -27.72
C GLN A 332 -50.80 50.35 -26.25
N TRP A 333 -51.08 51.32 -25.37
CA TRP A 333 -50.93 51.30 -23.92
C TRP A 333 -52.30 51.03 -23.28
N THR A 334 -52.40 50.03 -22.39
CA THR A 334 -53.49 49.94 -21.39
C THR A 334 -52.97 49.25 -20.12
N LYS A 335 -53.03 49.95 -18.98
CA LYS A 335 -52.85 49.39 -17.63
C LYS A 335 -54.01 48.43 -17.29
N PRO A 336 -53.76 47.39 -16.49
CA PRO A 336 -54.60 47.22 -15.30
C PRO A 336 -53.84 46.74 -14.04
N ARG A 337 -54.12 47.45 -12.94
CA ARG A 337 -54.70 46.94 -11.68
C ARG A 337 -54.04 45.71 -11.01
N THR A 338 -53.29 46.01 -9.96
CA THR A 338 -52.91 45.14 -8.84
C THR A 338 -54.09 44.76 -7.96
N SER A 339 -54.16 43.50 -7.48
CA SER A 339 -54.25 43.17 -6.04
C SER A 339 -54.35 41.66 -5.75
N SER A 340 -53.71 41.27 -4.64
CA SER A 340 -54.07 40.16 -3.72
C SER A 340 -53.48 38.75 -3.84
N LYS A 341 -52.54 38.41 -4.74
CA LYS A 341 -51.94 37.06 -4.76
C LYS A 341 -50.53 36.91 -4.14
N GLN A 342 -49.96 37.99 -3.60
CA GLN A 342 -48.55 38.02 -3.20
C GLN A 342 -48.29 37.92 -1.68
N TYR A 343 -49.35 37.94 -0.85
CA TYR A 343 -49.21 37.82 0.61
C TYR A 343 -49.39 36.39 1.14
N GLU A 344 -50.00 35.48 0.38
CA GLU A 344 -50.18 34.08 0.80
C GLU A 344 -48.91 33.23 0.57
N SER A 345 -48.12 33.50 -0.48
CA SER A 345 -46.88 32.74 -0.72
C SER A 345 -45.80 33.04 0.32
N ALA A 346 -45.68 34.30 0.77
CA ALA A 346 -44.68 34.70 1.76
C ALA A 346 -44.95 34.14 3.16
N ARG A 347 -46.22 33.81 3.49
CA ARG A 347 -46.57 33.17 4.76
C ARG A 347 -46.30 31.67 4.73
N GLY A 348 -46.54 31.01 3.59
CA GLY A 348 -46.18 29.61 3.37
C GLY A 348 -44.67 29.36 3.44
N ASP A 349 -43.87 30.23 2.81
CA ASP A 349 -42.40 30.09 2.81
C ASP A 349 -41.78 30.30 4.21
N LYS A 350 -42.34 31.21 5.01
CA LYS A 350 -41.91 31.41 6.40
C LYS A 350 -42.26 30.22 7.28
N LEU A 351 -43.41 29.59 7.07
CA LEU A 351 -43.83 28.40 7.81
C LEU A 351 -42.95 27.19 7.46
N LEU A 352 -42.69 26.96 6.17
CA LEU A 352 -41.77 25.92 5.70
C LEU A 352 -40.35 26.10 6.27
N LYS A 353 -39.88 27.35 6.36
CA LYS A 353 -38.59 27.65 6.98
C LYS A 353 -38.59 27.36 8.48
N ALA A 354 -39.59 27.82 9.22
CA ALA A 354 -39.69 27.56 10.67
C ALA A 354 -39.80 26.06 10.99
N MET A 355 -40.53 25.29 10.17
CA MET A 355 -40.62 23.84 10.31
C MET A 355 -39.30 23.13 10.00
N LYS A 356 -38.57 23.61 9.00
CA LYS A 356 -37.23 23.09 8.69
C LYS A 356 -36.27 23.34 9.84
N ASP A 357 -36.29 24.54 10.40
CA ASP A 357 -35.44 24.92 11.52
C ASP A 357 -35.78 24.10 12.79
N ASP A 358 -37.05 23.80 13.07
CA ASP A 358 -37.48 22.95 14.20
C ASP A 358 -37.09 21.48 14.01
N VAL A 359 -37.27 20.93 12.81
CA VAL A 359 -36.80 19.56 12.48
C VAL A 359 -35.29 19.46 12.62
N GLU A 360 -34.55 20.50 12.23
CA GLU A 360 -33.10 20.54 12.35
C GLU A 360 -32.64 20.67 13.82
N ALA A 361 -33.37 21.44 14.64
CA ALA A 361 -33.13 21.54 16.08
C ALA A 361 -33.40 20.21 16.81
N GLN A 362 -34.51 19.53 16.50
CA GLN A 362 -34.84 18.23 17.09
C GLN A 362 -33.89 17.13 16.62
N ALA A 363 -33.47 17.15 15.36
CA ALA A 363 -32.43 16.25 14.85
C ALA A 363 -31.08 16.48 15.55
N SER A 364 -30.75 17.74 15.87
CA SER A 364 -29.56 18.05 16.67
C SER A 364 -29.66 17.51 18.09
N LEU A 365 -30.82 17.63 18.75
CA LEU A 365 -31.05 17.09 20.09
C LEU A 365 -30.91 15.56 20.11
N ILE A 366 -31.48 14.85 19.12
CA ILE A 366 -31.35 13.40 18.99
C ILE A 366 -29.89 12.99 18.77
N ARG A 367 -29.11 13.76 17.98
CA ARG A 367 -27.68 13.50 17.80
C ARG A 367 -26.90 13.65 19.10
N THR A 368 -27.22 14.66 19.91
CA THR A 368 -26.59 14.89 21.22
C THR A 368 -26.94 13.77 22.20
N GLU A 369 -28.21 13.41 22.34
CA GLU A 369 -28.65 12.33 23.24
C GLU A 369 -28.08 10.97 22.82
N ARG A 370 -27.97 10.70 21.51
CA ARG A 370 -27.33 9.49 21.00
C ARG A 370 -25.83 9.46 21.29
N ALA A 371 -25.15 10.61 21.22
CA ALA A 371 -23.75 10.73 21.59
C ALA A 371 -23.54 10.53 23.11
N ASP A 372 -24.45 11.03 23.93
CA ASP A 372 -24.45 10.81 25.38
C ASP A 372 -24.72 9.35 25.75
N LEU A 373 -25.63 8.68 25.05
CA LEU A 373 -25.92 7.26 25.26
C LEU A 373 -24.73 6.38 24.84
N GLN A 374 -24.06 6.74 23.74
CA GLN A 374 -22.82 6.11 23.31
C GLN A 374 -21.71 6.30 24.37
N ARG A 375 -21.59 7.50 24.93
CA ARG A 375 -20.63 7.78 26.01
C ARG A 375 -20.93 6.99 27.29
N LEU A 376 -22.20 6.86 27.67
CA LEU A 376 -22.60 6.05 28.85
C LEU A 376 -22.40 4.55 28.63
N MET A 377 -22.54 4.07 27.37
CA MET A 377 -22.13 2.72 27.00
C MET A 377 -20.63 2.49 27.20
N ASP A 378 -19.81 3.53 27.03
CA ASP A 378 -18.36 3.44 27.14
C ASP A 378 -17.85 3.60 28.59
N GLU A 379 -18.60 4.25 29.49
CA GLU A 379 -18.18 4.56 30.87
C GLU A 379 -18.67 3.56 31.96
N SER A 380 -19.88 2.97 31.87
CA SER A 380 -20.37 1.92 32.79
C SER A 380 -21.81 1.45 32.48
N VAL A 381 -22.06 0.12 32.54
CA VAL A 381 -23.37 -0.52 32.27
C VAL A 381 -24.48 -0.11 33.26
N ALA A 382 -24.15 0.37 34.47
CA ALA A 382 -25.13 0.58 35.54
C ALA A 382 -26.08 1.78 35.33
N SER A 383 -25.74 2.74 34.47
CA SER A 383 -26.56 3.95 34.21
C SER A 383 -27.35 3.88 32.89
N MET A 384 -27.16 2.84 32.09
CA MET A 384 -27.79 2.68 30.77
C MET A 384 -29.33 2.70 30.78
N PRO A 385 -30.04 2.04 31.71
CA PRO A 385 -31.50 1.99 31.65
C PRO A 385 -32.14 3.39 31.67
N SER A 386 -31.59 4.31 32.47
CA SER A 386 -32.09 5.68 32.58
C SER A 386 -31.86 6.51 31.31
N ALA A 387 -30.73 6.32 30.64
CA ALA A 387 -30.41 7.01 29.39
C ALA A 387 -31.19 6.45 28.19
N VAL A 388 -31.37 5.12 28.15
CA VAL A 388 -32.24 4.45 27.16
C VAL A 388 -33.68 4.89 27.32
N ASP A 389 -34.21 5.01 28.55
CA ASP A 389 -35.56 5.52 28.79
C ASP A 389 -35.71 6.97 28.33
N LYS A 390 -34.70 7.82 28.55
CA LYS A 390 -34.72 9.22 28.08
C LYS A 390 -34.69 9.33 26.56
N LEU A 391 -33.84 8.56 25.87
CA LEU A 391 -33.78 8.54 24.41
C LEU A 391 -35.07 7.97 23.82
N THR A 392 -35.59 6.89 24.38
CA THR A 392 -36.87 6.27 23.95
C THR A 392 -38.02 7.25 24.12
N THR A 393 -38.12 7.92 25.28
CA THR A 393 -39.13 8.97 25.53
C THR A 393 -39.00 10.14 24.54
N THR A 394 -37.79 10.48 24.11
CA THR A 394 -37.54 11.56 23.16
C THR A 394 -37.92 11.15 21.73
N CYS A 395 -37.61 9.91 21.33
CA CYS A 395 -38.04 9.34 20.06
C CYS A 395 -39.58 9.21 20.00
N ASP A 396 -40.22 8.77 21.07
CA ASP A 396 -41.69 8.68 21.16
C ASP A 396 -42.37 10.05 21.05
N LYS A 397 -41.75 11.10 21.63
CA LYS A 397 -42.22 12.48 21.47
C LYS A 397 -42.09 12.94 20.02
N PHE A 398 -40.97 12.64 19.36
CA PHE A 398 -40.74 12.98 17.96
C PHE A 398 -41.75 12.28 17.04
N ASP A 399 -41.98 10.98 17.27
CA ASP A 399 -42.96 10.18 16.53
C ASP A 399 -44.39 10.68 16.75
N LYS A 400 -44.73 11.07 17.97
CA LYS A 400 -46.04 11.65 18.29
C LYS A 400 -46.26 12.99 17.58
N ILE A 401 -45.26 13.88 17.59
CA ILE A 401 -45.32 15.16 16.87
C ILE A 401 -45.47 14.91 15.36
N THR A 402 -44.71 13.96 14.81
CA THR A 402 -44.74 13.61 13.39
C THR A 402 -46.09 13.00 12.99
N LYS A 403 -46.65 12.10 13.81
CA LYS A 403 -47.98 11.50 13.57
C LYS A 403 -49.10 12.51 13.73
N GLU A 404 -49.06 13.39 14.74
CA GLU A 404 -50.04 14.47 14.90
C GLU A 404 -50.00 15.45 13.73
N PHE A 405 -48.80 15.75 13.22
CA PHE A 405 -48.61 16.55 12.02
C PHE A 405 -49.26 15.89 10.80
N TRP A 406 -48.93 14.64 10.49
CA TRP A 406 -49.47 13.94 9.32
C TRP A 406 -50.97 13.66 9.43
N ASN A 407 -51.49 13.36 10.61
CA ASN A 407 -52.92 13.18 10.83
C ASN A 407 -53.71 14.49 10.67
N LYS A 408 -53.12 15.64 10.99
CA LYS A 408 -53.76 16.96 10.79
C LYS A 408 -53.58 17.50 9.36
N VAL A 409 -52.50 17.14 8.67
CA VAL A 409 -52.29 17.47 7.25
C VAL A 409 -53.20 16.64 6.34
N ASN A 410 -53.49 15.39 6.72
CA ASN A 410 -54.32 14.48 5.94
C ASN A 410 -55.79 14.41 6.40
N GLY A 411 -56.17 15.13 7.48
CA GLY A 411 -57.54 15.19 7.97
C GLY A 411 -58.35 16.29 7.26
N GLU A 412 -59.49 15.93 6.68
CA GLU A 412 -60.32 16.78 5.80
C GLU A 412 -61.07 17.96 6.45
N ASP A 413 -60.87 18.27 7.73
CA ASP A 413 -61.54 19.41 8.38
C ASP A 413 -60.52 20.34 9.06
N VAL A 414 -60.08 21.38 8.33
CA VAL A 414 -59.28 22.48 8.87
C VAL A 414 -60.12 23.76 8.86
N ASP A 415 -60.89 23.97 9.93
CA ASP A 415 -61.54 25.25 10.21
C ASP A 415 -60.87 25.96 11.42
N LYS A 416 -60.23 27.10 11.10
CA LYS A 416 -60.14 28.39 11.84
C LYS A 416 -59.42 28.58 13.19
N ASP A 417 -58.58 27.68 13.73
CA ASP A 417 -57.72 28.08 14.87
C ASP A 417 -56.30 27.49 14.88
N THR A 418 -55.56 27.76 13.81
CA THR A 418 -54.12 27.41 13.70
C THR A 418 -53.20 28.40 14.42
N ASP A 419 -53.61 29.65 14.60
CA ASP A 419 -52.76 30.69 15.20
C ASP A 419 -52.68 30.57 16.74
N GLY A 420 -53.72 30.07 17.43
CA GLY A 420 -53.67 29.79 18.87
C GLY A 420 -52.74 28.63 19.25
N LEU A 421 -52.66 27.61 18.40
CA LEU A 421 -51.80 26.44 18.62
C LEU A 421 -50.31 26.79 18.51
N LEU A 422 -49.96 27.67 17.56
CA LEU A 422 -48.57 28.11 17.34
C LEU A 422 -48.04 28.97 18.49
N GLN A 423 -48.88 29.84 19.07
CA GLN A 423 -48.48 30.68 20.21
C GLN A 423 -48.25 29.85 21.49
N HIS A 424 -49.00 28.76 21.68
CA HIS A 424 -48.81 27.86 22.82
C HIS A 424 -47.47 27.10 22.72
N MET A 425 -47.08 26.63 21.55
CA MET A 425 -45.81 25.91 21.37
C MET A 425 -44.59 26.82 21.60
N TYR A 426 -44.66 28.07 21.11
CA TYR A 426 -43.60 29.06 21.29
C TYR A 426 -43.30 29.36 22.78
N ASN A 427 -44.35 29.57 23.58
CA ASN A 427 -44.22 29.91 25.01
C ASN A 427 -43.68 28.74 25.87
N LYS A 428 -43.80 27.49 25.38
CA LYS A 428 -43.34 26.29 26.10
C LYS A 428 -41.86 25.99 25.84
N ILE A 429 -41.33 26.46 24.72
CA ILE A 429 -39.92 26.30 24.32
C ILE A 429 -39.04 27.37 24.99
N SER A 430 -39.54 28.59 25.18
CA SER A 430 -38.74 29.70 25.73
C SER A 430 -38.42 29.59 27.22
N SER A 431 -39.13 28.78 28.00
CA SER A 431 -38.97 28.70 29.46
C SER A 431 -37.98 27.64 29.95
N GLY A 432 -37.50 26.74 29.08
CA GLY A 432 -36.56 25.67 29.43
C GLY A 432 -35.07 25.97 29.19
N ALA A 433 -34.76 27.05 28.45
CA ALA A 433 -33.41 27.27 27.90
C ALA A 433 -32.38 27.81 28.90
N SER A 434 -32.79 28.52 29.97
CA SER A 434 -31.84 29.23 30.85
C SER A 434 -31.04 28.34 31.80
N SER A 435 -31.52 27.13 32.11
CA SER A 435 -30.84 26.16 32.98
C SER A 435 -29.83 25.29 32.22
N ILE A 436 -29.99 25.14 30.90
CA ILE A 436 -29.20 24.24 30.07
C ILE A 436 -27.92 24.94 29.61
N ASP A 437 -27.97 26.24 29.35
CA ASP A 437 -26.80 27.03 28.90
C ASP A 437 -25.67 27.09 29.95
N ALA A 438 -25.99 27.11 31.24
CA ALA A 438 -24.98 27.10 32.31
C ALA A 438 -24.28 25.74 32.42
N ALA A 439 -25.04 24.64 32.29
CA ALA A 439 -24.49 23.28 32.30
C ALA A 439 -23.71 22.96 31.01
N MET A 440 -24.14 23.50 29.87
CA MET A 440 -23.41 23.37 28.61
C MET A 440 -22.08 24.12 28.62
N LYS A 441 -21.97 25.29 29.29
CA LYS A 441 -20.69 26.01 29.38
C LYS A 441 -19.64 25.27 30.23
N ASP A 442 -20.02 24.67 31.35
CA ASP A 442 -19.11 23.85 32.17
C ASP A 442 -18.73 22.54 31.47
N ALA A 443 -19.68 21.90 30.78
CA ALA A 443 -19.40 20.72 29.95
C ALA A 443 -18.49 21.06 28.76
N GLN A 444 -18.64 22.26 28.17
CA GLN A 444 -17.81 22.73 27.05
C GLN A 444 -16.39 23.08 27.49
N ALA A 445 -16.18 23.53 28.74
CA ALA A 445 -14.85 23.69 29.33
C ALA A 445 -14.13 22.35 29.55
N GLY A 446 -14.82 21.34 30.08
CA GLY A 446 -14.29 19.97 30.21
C GLY A 446 -14.05 19.27 28.86
N PHE A 447 -14.89 19.55 27.87
CA PHE A 447 -14.80 19.06 26.48
C PHE A 447 -13.60 19.63 25.71
N GLN A 448 -13.19 20.89 26.00
CA GLN A 448 -12.01 21.47 25.37
C GLN A 448 -10.69 20.86 25.86
N ASP A 449 -10.63 20.37 27.09
CA ASP A 449 -9.43 19.69 27.61
C ASP A 449 -9.32 18.22 27.18
N THR A 450 -10.45 17.53 26.96
CA THR A 450 -10.45 16.16 26.39
C THR A 450 -10.30 16.15 24.85
N GLN A 451 -10.79 17.17 24.13
CA GLN A 451 -10.52 17.30 22.69
C GLN A 451 -9.04 17.53 22.37
N LYS A 452 -8.26 18.15 23.27
CA LYS A 452 -6.80 18.27 23.09
C LYS A 452 -6.10 16.90 23.03
N PHE A 453 -6.68 15.87 23.67
CA PHE A 453 -6.11 14.52 23.76
C PHE A 453 -6.31 13.69 22.48
N PHE A 454 -7.45 13.83 21.78
CA PHE A 454 -7.75 13.11 20.52
C PHE A 454 -7.50 13.92 19.23
N LYS A 455 -7.27 15.24 19.35
CA LYS A 455 -6.86 16.11 18.22
C LYS A 455 -5.35 16.27 18.07
N GLY A 456 -4.53 15.42 18.70
CA GLY A 456 -3.10 15.38 18.40
C GLY A 456 -2.92 15.26 16.88
N LYS A 457 -2.28 16.26 16.26
CA LYS A 457 -1.97 16.29 14.81
C LYS A 457 -1.33 14.96 14.36
N THR A 458 -0.63 14.31 15.29
CA THR A 458 0.02 12.99 15.21
C THR A 458 -0.91 11.87 14.73
N ILE A 459 -2.08 11.63 15.35
CA ILE A 459 -2.97 10.49 14.97
C ILE A 459 -3.61 10.71 13.60
N LYS A 460 -4.01 11.95 13.28
CA LYS A 460 -4.53 12.28 11.94
C LYS A 460 -3.43 12.27 10.87
N SER A 461 -2.19 12.59 11.21
CA SER A 461 -1.01 12.51 10.31
C SER A 461 -0.52 11.07 10.09
N LEU A 462 -0.63 10.23 11.13
CA LEU A 462 -0.31 8.80 11.12
C LEU A 462 -1.13 8.02 10.07
N MET A 463 -2.34 8.48 9.75
CA MET A 463 -3.30 7.72 8.93
C MET A 463 -3.88 8.47 7.71
N ARG A 464 -3.55 9.76 7.50
CA ARG A 464 -3.98 10.48 6.29
C ARG A 464 -2.98 10.28 5.17
N PHE A 465 -3.32 9.43 4.20
CA PHE A 465 -2.78 9.52 2.85
C PHE A 465 -3.32 10.81 2.19
N LYS A 466 -2.49 11.49 1.37
CA LYS A 466 -2.91 12.71 0.66
C LYS A 466 -4.22 12.45 -0.12
N PRO A 467 -5.26 13.29 0.03
CA PRO A 467 -6.51 13.15 -0.71
C PRO A 467 -6.24 13.36 -2.22
N GLY A 468 -6.69 12.41 -3.05
CA GLY A 468 -6.52 12.46 -4.52
C GLY A 468 -6.13 11.13 -5.16
N ASN A 469 -5.59 10.18 -4.39
CA ASN A 469 -5.08 8.91 -4.92
C ASN A 469 -5.84 7.70 -4.36
N ALA A 470 -7.12 7.56 -4.71
CA ALA A 470 -7.99 6.50 -4.17
C ALA A 470 -7.47 5.07 -4.43
N ALA A 471 -6.63 4.87 -5.46
CA ALA A 471 -5.97 3.59 -5.75
C ALA A 471 -4.81 3.25 -4.79
N ARG A 472 -4.31 4.24 -4.04
CA ARG A 472 -3.28 4.08 -2.99
C ARG A 472 -3.87 4.17 -1.57
N ASP A 473 -5.14 4.53 -1.44
CA ASP A 473 -5.89 4.41 -0.20
C ASP A 473 -6.21 2.92 0.01
N PHE A 474 -5.20 2.18 0.46
CA PHE A 474 -5.25 0.72 0.60
C PHE A 474 -6.40 0.29 1.51
N PHE A 475 -6.70 1.10 2.54
CA PHE A 475 -7.86 0.92 3.41
C PHE A 475 -9.21 1.13 2.68
N LYS A 476 -9.29 1.89 1.60
CA LYS A 476 -10.50 1.91 0.75
C LYS A 476 -10.58 0.69 -0.18
N THR A 477 -9.46 0.12 -0.57
CA THR A 477 -9.41 -0.97 -1.56
C THR A 477 -9.68 -2.33 -0.93
N VAL A 478 -9.36 -2.51 0.36
CA VAL A 478 -9.66 -3.73 1.15
C VAL A 478 -10.20 -3.31 2.52
N LYS A 479 -11.30 -2.55 2.52
CA LYS A 479 -12.00 -2.19 3.75
C LYS A 479 -12.76 -3.42 4.25
N LEU A 480 -12.05 -4.29 4.98
CA LEU A 480 -12.73 -5.38 5.68
C LEU A 480 -13.73 -4.75 6.66
N PRO A 481 -15.00 -5.17 6.68
CA PRO A 481 -16.01 -4.63 7.58
C PRO A 481 -15.83 -5.22 8.98
N LEU A 482 -14.60 -5.17 9.49
CA LEU A 482 -14.18 -5.74 10.75
C LEU A 482 -13.80 -4.62 11.72
N GLU A 483 -14.21 -4.78 12.97
CA GLU A 483 -13.91 -3.85 14.05
C GLU A 483 -12.47 -4.09 14.56
N PRO A 484 -11.54 -3.15 14.38
CA PRO A 484 -10.17 -3.31 14.86
C PRO A 484 -10.12 -3.22 16.39
N THR A 485 -9.24 -4.00 16.99
CA THR A 485 -8.97 -3.96 18.42
C THR A 485 -7.89 -2.90 18.71
N PRO A 486 -8.14 -1.94 19.62
CA PRO A 486 -7.13 -0.94 19.98
C PRO A 486 -6.04 -1.56 20.86
N VAL A 487 -4.79 -1.55 20.39
CA VAL A 487 -3.63 -2.05 21.15
C VAL A 487 -2.80 -0.87 21.63
N LYS A 488 -2.57 -0.79 22.94
CA LYS A 488 -1.75 0.27 23.55
C LYS A 488 -0.27 -0.01 23.30
N VAL A 489 0.43 0.94 22.68
CA VAL A 489 1.85 0.84 22.33
C VAL A 489 2.61 2.11 22.73
N PRO A 490 3.91 2.01 23.03
CA PRO A 490 4.78 3.18 23.10
C PRO A 490 5.08 3.72 21.69
N VAL A 491 5.07 5.03 21.50
CA VAL A 491 5.44 5.71 20.26
C VAL A 491 6.32 6.93 20.53
N TRP A 492 7.07 7.37 19.53
CA TRP A 492 7.66 8.70 19.50
C TRP A 492 6.61 9.70 19.08
N GLU A 493 6.47 10.81 19.82
CA GLU A 493 5.62 11.93 19.48
C GLU A 493 6.44 13.21 19.48
N TYR A 494 6.27 14.04 18.45
CA TYR A 494 6.92 15.34 18.35
C TYR A 494 6.04 16.39 19.04
N ALA A 495 6.41 16.75 20.28
CA ALA A 495 5.68 17.70 21.11
C ALA A 495 6.64 18.79 21.61
N ASP A 496 6.23 20.05 21.48
CA ASP A 496 7.01 21.23 21.89
C ASP A 496 8.41 21.35 21.24
N GLY A 497 8.56 20.86 20.01
CA GLY A 497 9.84 20.90 19.29
C GLY A 497 10.81 19.77 19.66
N GLU A 498 10.38 18.84 20.50
CA GLU A 498 11.19 17.69 20.94
C GLU A 498 10.46 16.37 20.70
N TRP A 499 11.23 15.33 20.38
CA TRP A 499 10.71 13.96 20.34
C TRP A 499 10.62 13.40 21.75
N LYS A 500 9.41 13.07 22.19
CA LYS A 500 9.13 12.49 23.50
C LYS A 500 8.47 11.13 23.32
N GLN A 501 8.81 10.17 24.19
CA GLN A 501 8.14 8.89 24.21
C GLN A 501 6.75 9.09 24.81
N ALA A 502 5.72 8.75 24.05
CA ALA A 502 4.32 8.77 24.46
C ALA A 502 3.75 7.35 24.40
N SER A 503 2.55 7.17 24.95
CA SER A 503 1.78 5.95 24.75
C SER A 503 0.52 6.27 23.96
N THR A 504 0.27 5.51 22.91
CA THR A 504 -0.90 5.67 22.04
C THR A 504 -1.60 4.33 21.84
N THR A 505 -2.80 4.34 21.29
CA THR A 505 -3.52 3.13 20.87
C THR A 505 -3.49 3.03 19.35
N VAL A 506 -3.20 1.83 18.85
CA VAL A 506 -3.16 1.57 17.40
C VAL A 506 -4.18 0.48 17.08
N PRO A 507 -5.00 0.66 16.03
CA PRO A 507 -5.92 -0.37 15.59
C PRO A 507 -5.16 -1.58 15.03
N VAL A 508 -5.50 -2.76 15.52
CA VAL A 508 -5.03 -4.05 15.02
C VAL A 508 -6.23 -4.90 14.64
N LEU A 509 -6.27 -5.42 13.41
CA LEU A 509 -7.30 -6.35 12.99
C LEU A 509 -6.99 -7.75 13.50
N ASP A 510 -7.98 -8.39 14.12
CA ASP A 510 -7.83 -9.74 14.65
C ASP A 510 -7.73 -10.77 13.50
N ILE A 511 -6.68 -11.60 13.54
CA ILE A 511 -6.43 -12.63 12.52
C ILE A 511 -7.59 -13.60 12.43
N HIS A 512 -8.09 -14.07 13.57
CA HIS A 512 -9.21 -15.01 13.63
C HIS A 512 -10.49 -14.40 13.02
N GLU A 513 -10.71 -13.09 13.19
CA GLU A 513 -11.82 -12.36 12.54
C GLU A 513 -11.63 -12.24 11.03
N ILE A 514 -10.42 -11.90 10.56
CA ILE A 514 -10.08 -11.86 9.13
C ILE A 514 -10.35 -13.23 8.49
N LEU A 515 -9.84 -14.31 9.09
CA LEU A 515 -9.97 -15.67 8.58
C LEU A 515 -11.44 -16.12 8.55
N SER A 516 -12.21 -15.79 9.60
CA SER A 516 -13.65 -16.06 9.65
C SER A 516 -14.40 -15.29 8.58
N TYR A 517 -14.11 -14.01 8.39
CA TYR A 517 -14.78 -13.17 7.39
C TYR A 517 -14.52 -13.70 5.98
N VAL A 518 -13.26 -14.01 5.66
CA VAL A 518 -12.88 -14.51 4.34
C VAL A 518 -13.55 -15.85 4.02
N HIS A 519 -13.72 -16.75 5.00
CA HIS A 519 -14.35 -18.06 4.76
C HIS A 519 -15.87 -18.03 4.84
N CYS A 520 -16.46 -17.27 5.77
CA CYS A 520 -17.92 -17.21 5.96
C CYS A 520 -18.58 -16.23 4.99
N GLU A 521 -18.11 -14.98 4.97
CA GLU A 521 -18.79 -13.87 4.29
C GLU A 521 -18.35 -13.77 2.83
N LEU A 522 -17.05 -13.90 2.55
CA LEU A 522 -16.55 -13.93 1.17
C LEU A 522 -16.67 -15.31 0.52
N GLY A 523 -17.01 -16.35 1.30
CA GLY A 523 -17.23 -17.70 0.81
C GLY A 523 -15.96 -18.37 0.26
N LEU A 524 -14.77 -17.98 0.73
CA LEU A 524 -13.54 -18.63 0.30
C LEU A 524 -13.53 -20.09 0.78
N GLN A 525 -13.48 -21.01 -0.17
CA GLN A 525 -13.41 -22.44 0.12
C GLN A 525 -11.98 -22.93 0.00
N THR A 526 -11.49 -23.56 1.06
CA THR A 526 -10.22 -24.30 1.05
C THR A 526 -10.51 -25.80 1.01
N PRO A 527 -10.27 -26.50 -0.12
CA PRO A 527 -10.53 -27.93 -0.23
C PRO A 527 -9.77 -28.72 0.85
N PRO A 528 -10.45 -29.57 1.66
CA PRO A 528 -9.81 -30.36 2.72
C PRO A 528 -8.67 -31.25 2.20
N GLU A 529 -8.75 -31.72 0.96
CA GLU A 529 -7.75 -32.55 0.30
C GLU A 529 -6.42 -31.78 0.14
N LYS A 530 -6.49 -30.49 -0.18
CA LYS A 530 -5.31 -29.62 -0.32
C LYS A 530 -4.63 -29.34 1.02
N VAL A 531 -5.43 -29.21 2.08
CA VAL A 531 -4.91 -29.08 3.45
C VAL A 531 -4.18 -30.37 3.85
N LYS A 532 -4.79 -31.54 3.58
CA LYS A 532 -4.15 -32.85 3.81
C LYS A 532 -2.85 -33.02 3.02
N GLU A 533 -2.85 -32.66 1.74
CA GLU A 533 -1.67 -32.72 0.87
C GLU A 533 -0.53 -31.85 1.41
N TYR A 534 -0.83 -30.62 1.84
CA TYR A 534 0.14 -29.70 2.43
C TYR A 534 0.83 -30.30 3.65
N TRP A 535 0.05 -30.78 4.63
CA TRP A 535 0.62 -31.37 5.83
C TRP A 535 1.36 -32.69 5.56
N ALA A 536 0.81 -33.56 4.71
CA ALA A 536 1.47 -34.80 4.31
C ALA A 536 2.82 -34.53 3.63
N HIS A 537 2.88 -33.50 2.77
CA HIS A 537 4.12 -33.08 2.13
C HIS A 537 5.17 -32.65 3.16
N LEU A 538 4.84 -31.76 4.10
CA LEU A 538 5.78 -31.32 5.13
C LEU A 538 6.23 -32.48 6.04
N CYS A 539 5.32 -33.38 6.42
CA CYS A 539 5.64 -34.57 7.20
C CYS A 539 6.58 -35.52 6.44
N SER A 540 6.37 -35.73 5.14
CA SER A 540 7.23 -36.60 4.33
C SER A 540 8.66 -36.07 4.15
N HIS A 541 8.85 -34.76 4.30
CA HIS A 541 10.17 -34.11 4.28
C HIS A 541 10.80 -33.99 5.68
N GLY A 542 10.18 -34.59 6.71
CA GLY A 542 10.71 -34.58 8.07
C GLY A 542 10.70 -33.20 8.73
N VAL A 543 9.83 -32.28 8.30
CA VAL A 543 9.77 -30.93 8.86
C VAL A 543 9.34 -31.00 10.33
N PRO A 544 10.17 -30.55 11.31
CA PRO A 544 9.94 -30.84 12.73
C PRO A 544 8.63 -30.29 13.28
N PHE A 545 8.22 -29.07 12.91
CA PHE A 545 6.98 -28.49 13.41
C PHE A 545 5.74 -29.21 12.85
N ALA A 546 5.79 -29.66 11.59
CA ALA A 546 4.70 -30.39 10.96
C ALA A 546 4.53 -31.78 11.61
N THR A 547 5.62 -32.51 11.82
CA THR A 547 5.57 -33.85 12.44
C THR A 547 5.12 -33.85 13.91
N ARG A 548 5.29 -32.74 14.62
CA ARG A 548 4.81 -32.54 16.00
C ARG A 548 3.46 -31.84 16.07
N HIS A 549 2.89 -31.45 14.93
CA HIS A 549 1.66 -30.68 14.91
C HIS A 549 0.50 -31.55 15.43
N PRO A 550 -0.35 -31.07 16.36
CA PRO A 550 -1.41 -31.89 16.97
C PRO A 550 -2.31 -32.59 15.94
N SER A 551 -2.62 -31.90 14.84
CA SER A 551 -3.43 -32.44 13.75
C SER A 551 -2.76 -33.56 12.93
N THR A 552 -1.51 -33.96 13.19
CA THR A 552 -0.83 -35.03 12.42
C THR A 552 -0.84 -36.38 13.15
N HIS A 553 -1.19 -36.42 14.44
CA HIS A 553 -1.10 -37.64 15.23
C HIS A 553 -2.05 -38.75 14.74
N ALA A 554 -1.50 -39.97 14.62
CA ALA A 554 -2.13 -41.30 14.64
C ALA A 554 -3.67 -41.36 14.65
N ASN A 555 -4.15 -40.93 15.80
CA ASN A 555 -5.36 -41.44 16.41
C ASN A 555 -6.44 -40.36 16.54
N GLU A 556 -6.20 -39.14 16.05
CA GLU A 556 -7.22 -38.10 16.08
C GLU A 556 -8.05 -38.09 14.79
N PRO A 557 -9.39 -38.14 14.89
CA PRO A 557 -10.28 -38.10 13.73
C PRO A 557 -10.19 -36.79 12.93
N CYS A 558 -9.61 -35.72 13.51
CA CYS A 558 -9.45 -34.40 12.90
C CYS A 558 -8.07 -34.20 12.23
N ARG A 559 -7.47 -35.28 11.72
CA ARG A 559 -6.16 -35.25 11.07
C ARG A 559 -6.10 -34.23 9.92
N HIS A 560 -5.11 -33.34 9.97
CA HIS A 560 -4.80 -32.34 8.96
C HIS A 560 -5.96 -31.39 8.64
N SER A 561 -6.70 -30.96 9.66
CA SER A 561 -7.86 -30.07 9.50
C SER A 561 -7.50 -28.58 9.55
N HIS A 562 -6.37 -28.21 10.17
CA HIS A 562 -5.92 -26.82 10.25
C HIS A 562 -5.51 -26.27 8.89
N ILE A 563 -6.19 -25.23 8.43
CA ILE A 563 -5.86 -24.52 7.19
C ILE A 563 -4.60 -23.67 7.45
N PRO A 564 -3.51 -23.87 6.67
CA PRO A 564 -2.29 -23.11 6.88
C PRO A 564 -2.44 -21.66 6.39
N PHE A 565 -1.91 -20.72 7.16
CA PHE A 565 -1.73 -19.32 6.76
C PHE A 565 -0.33 -18.83 7.10
N SER A 566 0.06 -17.73 6.48
CA SER A 566 1.35 -17.08 6.65
C SER A 566 1.15 -15.68 7.22
N LEU A 567 2.05 -15.24 8.08
CA LEU A 567 2.18 -13.84 8.48
C LEU A 567 3.27 -13.21 7.61
N TYR A 568 2.99 -12.07 7.01
CA TYR A 568 3.92 -11.34 6.16
C TYR A 568 4.12 -9.94 6.74
N GLY A 569 5.35 -9.57 7.04
CA GLY A 569 5.70 -8.19 7.42
C GLY A 569 6.60 -7.55 6.38
N ASP A 570 6.36 -6.26 6.12
CA ASP A 570 7.07 -5.51 5.09
C ASP A 570 7.20 -4.04 5.47
N GLU A 571 8.19 -3.38 4.87
CA GLU A 571 8.45 -1.96 5.01
C GLU A 571 8.33 -1.29 3.65
N CYS A 572 7.34 -0.42 3.51
CA CYS A 572 7.11 0.35 2.30
C CYS A 572 7.69 1.76 2.46
N GLN A 573 8.60 2.12 1.56
CA GLN A 573 9.09 3.49 1.44
C GLN A 573 8.04 4.35 0.70
N LEU A 574 7.48 5.35 1.38
CA LEU A 574 6.44 6.21 0.81
C LEU A 574 7.00 7.41 0.07
N SER A 575 8.13 7.96 0.54
CA SER A 575 8.74 9.14 -0.05
C SER A 575 9.90 8.80 -0.99
N ALA A 576 10.09 9.61 -2.03
CA ALA A 576 11.14 9.40 -3.03
C ALA A 576 12.56 9.52 -2.45
N ASP A 577 12.73 10.35 -1.42
CA ASP A 577 13.98 10.53 -0.66
C ASP A 577 14.22 9.42 0.38
N GLY A 578 13.20 8.63 0.68
CA GLY A 578 13.24 7.53 1.64
C GLY A 578 13.23 7.90 3.11
N SER A 579 12.88 9.16 3.42
CA SER A 579 12.65 9.61 4.78
C SER A 579 11.37 9.02 5.39
N GLU A 580 10.29 8.88 4.60
CA GLU A 580 9.03 8.32 5.06
C GLU A 580 8.95 6.82 4.75
N LYS A 581 8.91 6.02 5.82
CA LYS A 581 8.76 4.57 5.73
C LYS A 581 7.61 4.09 6.60
N VAL A 582 6.95 3.04 6.14
CA VAL A 582 5.81 2.45 6.80
C VAL A 582 6.00 0.96 6.92
N THR A 583 5.96 0.48 8.14
CA THR A 583 5.93 -0.93 8.46
C THR A 583 4.49 -1.41 8.50
N ALA A 584 4.19 -2.49 7.78
CA ALA A 584 2.88 -3.14 7.76
C ALA A 584 3.00 -4.66 7.95
N MET A 585 1.98 -5.25 8.57
CA MET A 585 1.85 -6.70 8.71
C MET A 585 0.57 -7.17 8.02
N PHE A 586 0.61 -8.35 7.42
CA PHE A 586 -0.46 -8.96 6.65
C PHE A 586 -0.62 -10.43 7.03
N VAL A 587 -1.85 -10.93 6.95
CA VAL A 587 -2.16 -12.36 6.87
C VAL A 587 -2.26 -12.73 5.41
N SER A 588 -1.59 -13.81 5.02
CA SER A 588 -1.71 -14.42 3.70
C SER A 588 -2.18 -15.87 3.82
N LEU A 589 -3.08 -16.30 2.94
CA LEU A 589 -3.60 -17.66 2.94
C LEU A 589 -2.69 -18.55 2.08
N THR A 590 -1.93 -19.45 2.71
CA THR A 590 -0.83 -20.21 2.07
C THR A 590 -1.30 -21.04 0.87
N LEU A 591 -2.51 -21.60 0.94
CA LEU A 591 -3.10 -22.43 -0.12
C LEU A 591 -3.95 -21.64 -1.13
N PHE A 592 -4.09 -20.33 -0.95
CA PHE A 592 -4.85 -19.47 -1.84
C PHE A 592 -3.91 -18.62 -2.69
N ARG A 593 -3.86 -18.90 -3.99
CA ARG A 593 -3.05 -18.17 -4.96
C ARG A 593 -3.94 -17.46 -5.99
N PRO A 594 -4.48 -16.28 -5.65
CA PRO A 594 -5.24 -15.49 -6.62
C PRO A 594 -4.34 -15.05 -7.78
N LYS A 595 -4.93 -14.74 -8.93
CA LYS A 595 -4.20 -14.20 -10.10
C LYS A 595 -3.44 -12.92 -9.75
N GLU A 596 -4.05 -12.08 -8.91
CA GLU A 596 -3.42 -10.88 -8.38
C GLU A 596 -2.96 -11.12 -6.95
N VAL A 597 -1.64 -11.08 -6.72
CA VAL A 597 -1.02 -11.36 -5.41
C VAL A 597 -1.63 -10.53 -4.27
N ARG A 598 -1.99 -9.27 -4.54
CA ARG A 598 -2.62 -8.37 -3.56
C ARG A 598 -3.94 -8.88 -2.98
N LEU A 599 -4.67 -9.73 -3.71
CA LEU A 599 -5.93 -10.30 -3.23
C LEU A 599 -5.72 -11.43 -2.22
N GLY A 600 -4.48 -11.92 -2.07
CA GLY A 600 -4.11 -12.95 -1.10
C GLY A 600 -3.47 -12.40 0.17
N HIS A 601 -3.48 -11.08 0.38
CA HIS A 601 -2.86 -10.40 1.52
C HIS A 601 -3.88 -9.50 2.22
N PHE A 602 -4.14 -9.77 3.50
CA PHE A 602 -5.07 -9.04 4.34
C PHE A 602 -4.28 -8.30 5.41
N MET A 603 -4.31 -6.96 5.39
CA MET A 603 -3.53 -6.17 6.34
C MET A 603 -4.08 -6.30 7.75
N VAL A 604 -3.18 -6.52 8.70
CA VAL A 604 -3.46 -6.65 10.14
C VAL A 604 -3.16 -5.34 10.86
N PHE A 605 -2.04 -4.71 10.51
CA PHE A 605 -1.48 -3.56 11.19
C PHE A 605 -0.61 -2.74 10.24
N CYS A 606 -0.53 -1.44 10.46
CA CYS A 606 0.33 -0.52 9.70
C CYS A 606 0.68 0.70 10.55
N MET A 607 1.95 1.13 10.53
CA MET A 607 2.43 2.32 11.24
C MET A 607 3.67 2.89 10.56
N LYS A 608 3.82 4.23 10.58
CA LYS A 608 5.06 4.85 10.09
C LYS A 608 6.22 4.58 11.04
N ASP A 609 7.37 4.25 10.47
CA ASP A 609 8.59 3.90 11.21
C ASP A 609 9.06 5.03 12.13
N GLU A 610 8.86 6.29 11.74
CA GLU A 610 9.27 7.47 12.51
C GLU A 610 8.65 7.53 13.91
N PHE A 611 7.49 6.90 14.11
CA PHE A 611 6.80 6.88 15.40
C PHE A 611 7.16 5.67 16.25
N MET A 612 7.97 4.73 15.76
CA MET A 612 8.29 3.52 16.50
C MET A 612 9.49 3.72 17.44
N VAL A 613 9.37 3.26 18.69
CA VAL A 613 10.39 3.44 19.74
C VAL A 613 11.32 2.23 19.80
N HIS A 614 12.56 2.46 20.24
CA HIS A 614 13.57 1.44 20.55
C HIS A 614 13.85 0.48 19.37
N GLU A 615 14.25 1.03 18.22
CA GLU A 615 14.48 0.25 16.99
C GLU A 615 13.25 -0.62 16.65
N ASN A 616 12.06 -0.04 16.85
CA ASN A 616 10.74 -0.58 16.57
C ASN A 616 10.22 -1.64 17.55
N LEU A 617 11.07 -2.41 18.24
CA LEU A 617 10.59 -3.57 19.00
C LEU A 617 9.67 -3.19 20.16
N ALA A 618 9.94 -2.12 20.91
CA ALA A 618 9.08 -1.76 22.04
C ALA A 618 7.66 -1.39 21.58
N THR A 619 7.54 -0.77 20.40
CA THR A 619 6.26 -0.47 19.76
C THR A 619 5.62 -1.73 19.19
N LEU A 620 6.38 -2.58 18.51
CA LEU A 620 5.88 -3.80 17.86
C LEU A 620 5.56 -4.93 18.84
N SER A 621 6.19 -4.99 20.01
CA SER A 621 6.06 -6.08 20.97
C SER A 621 4.60 -6.28 21.46
N PRO A 622 3.86 -5.25 21.91
CA PRO A 622 2.43 -5.41 22.23
C PRO A 622 1.57 -5.86 21.03
N ILE A 623 1.90 -5.41 19.81
CA ILE A 623 1.18 -5.79 18.58
C ILE A 623 1.45 -7.26 18.24
N LEU A 624 2.70 -7.70 18.32
CA LEU A 624 3.09 -9.10 18.08
C LEU A 624 2.47 -10.04 19.11
N LYS A 625 2.38 -9.64 20.39
CA LYS A 625 1.66 -10.38 21.43
C LYS A 625 0.18 -10.52 21.10
N HIS A 626 -0.45 -9.44 20.64
CA HIS A 626 -1.85 -9.44 20.19
C HIS A 626 -2.08 -10.37 18.99
N ILE A 627 -1.19 -10.28 17.98
CA ILE A 627 -1.20 -11.14 16.78
C ILE A 627 -1.02 -12.61 17.15
N ALA A 628 -0.12 -12.93 18.07
CA ALA A 628 0.11 -14.29 18.56
C ALA A 628 -1.13 -14.85 19.26
N TRP A 629 -1.73 -14.08 20.17
CA TRP A 629 -3.00 -14.43 20.81
C TRP A 629 -4.10 -14.70 19.76
N SER A 630 -4.28 -13.79 18.81
CA SER A 630 -5.28 -13.89 17.76
C SER A 630 -5.06 -15.11 16.85
N SER A 631 -3.80 -15.49 16.63
CA SER A 631 -3.42 -16.69 15.87
C SER A 631 -3.74 -17.98 16.64
N ASN A 632 -3.58 -17.99 17.97
CA ASN A 632 -3.99 -19.14 18.80
C ASN A 632 -5.50 -19.33 18.82
N VAL A 633 -6.26 -18.24 18.90
CA VAL A 633 -7.72 -18.28 18.78
C VAL A 633 -8.13 -18.93 17.44
N ALA A 634 -7.44 -18.55 16.35
CA ALA A 634 -7.66 -19.19 15.05
C ALA A 634 -7.26 -20.68 15.03
N PHE A 635 -6.23 -21.06 15.79
CA PHE A 635 -5.78 -22.43 15.98
C PHE A 635 -6.78 -23.30 16.75
N ASP A 636 -7.42 -22.75 17.77
CA ASP A 636 -8.45 -23.43 18.56
C ASP A 636 -9.76 -23.59 17.77
N GLY A 637 -9.96 -22.78 16.71
CA GLY A 637 -11.13 -22.84 15.85
C GLY A 637 -12.42 -22.36 16.53
N LYS A 638 -12.29 -21.55 17.58
CA LYS A 638 -13.42 -20.95 18.32
C LYS A 638 -13.16 -19.49 18.61
N PHE A 639 -14.21 -18.68 18.63
CA PHE A 639 -14.11 -17.29 19.07
C PHE A 639 -13.72 -17.20 20.54
N PRO A 640 -12.90 -16.22 20.92
CA PRO A 640 -12.39 -16.11 22.28
C PRO A 640 -13.52 -15.68 23.23
N GLN A 641 -13.34 -15.95 24.53
CA GLN A 641 -14.26 -15.48 25.57
C GLN A 641 -13.78 -14.19 26.25
N CYS A 642 -12.50 -13.89 26.15
CA CYS A 642 -11.84 -12.71 26.69
C CYS A 642 -10.73 -12.25 25.74
N GLY A 643 -10.28 -11.00 25.87
CA GLY A 643 -9.17 -10.46 25.10
C GLY A 643 -7.81 -11.05 25.47
N PRO A 644 -6.73 -10.63 24.80
CA PRO A 644 -5.36 -11.14 25.00
C PRO A 644 -4.85 -11.09 26.44
N MET A 645 -5.30 -10.13 27.24
CA MET A 645 -4.91 -9.93 28.63
C MET A 645 -6.01 -10.33 29.62
N GLY A 646 -7.04 -11.05 29.16
CA GLY A 646 -8.19 -11.48 29.96
C GLY A 646 -9.27 -10.41 30.12
N GLU A 647 -9.16 -9.29 29.42
CA GLU A 647 -10.18 -8.24 29.40
C GLU A 647 -11.49 -8.70 28.76
N ALA A 648 -12.60 -8.03 29.09
CA ALA A 648 -13.88 -8.30 28.46
C ALA A 648 -13.86 -7.90 26.98
N LEU A 649 -14.47 -8.73 26.13
CA LEU A 649 -14.66 -8.43 24.71
C LEU A 649 -15.72 -7.33 24.53
N SER A 650 -15.69 -6.63 23.39
CA SER A 650 -16.76 -5.72 23.00
C SER A 650 -18.10 -6.47 22.90
N SER A 651 -19.23 -5.78 23.05
CA SER A 651 -20.56 -6.39 22.98
C SER A 651 -20.81 -7.17 21.68
N SER A 652 -20.29 -6.66 20.56
CA SER A 652 -20.32 -7.30 19.24
C SER A 652 -19.56 -8.63 19.22
N LYS A 653 -18.33 -8.67 19.76
CA LYS A 653 -17.48 -9.86 19.82
C LYS A 653 -17.97 -10.86 20.87
N MET A 654 -18.48 -10.38 21.99
CA MET A 654 -19.02 -11.21 23.07
C MET A 654 -20.22 -12.04 22.61
N ALA A 655 -21.03 -11.53 21.67
CA ALA A 655 -22.15 -12.27 21.10
C ALA A 655 -21.74 -13.55 20.35
N ARG A 656 -20.47 -13.67 19.94
CA ARG A 656 -19.90 -14.83 19.25
C ARG A 656 -18.99 -15.65 20.15
N ALA A 657 -18.78 -15.25 21.40
CA ALA A 657 -17.80 -15.86 22.29
C ALA A 657 -18.07 -17.37 22.46
N GLY A 658 -17.07 -18.20 22.13
CA GLY A 658 -17.17 -19.66 22.18
C GLY A 658 -17.80 -20.32 20.95
N ASP A 659 -18.36 -19.56 20.01
CA ASP A 659 -18.86 -20.09 18.74
C ASP A 659 -17.71 -20.64 17.89
N PHE A 660 -18.04 -21.58 17.00
CA PHE A 660 -17.08 -22.13 16.05
C PHE A 660 -16.68 -21.09 15.00
N LEU A 661 -15.37 -20.98 14.78
CA LEU A 661 -14.79 -20.10 13.78
C LEU A 661 -14.95 -20.69 12.36
N ALA A 662 -15.25 -19.84 11.38
CA ALA A 662 -15.31 -20.23 9.95
C ALA A 662 -16.07 -21.54 9.66
N HIS A 663 -17.25 -21.74 10.27
CA HIS A 663 -18.03 -22.99 10.17
C HIS A 663 -17.31 -24.22 10.74
N GLY A 664 -16.59 -24.07 11.86
CA GLY A 664 -15.88 -25.17 12.52
C GLY A 664 -14.50 -25.47 11.93
N ARG A 665 -13.90 -24.49 11.23
CA ARG A 665 -12.53 -24.61 10.71
C ARG A 665 -11.54 -24.04 11.72
N ALA A 666 -10.38 -24.67 11.77
CA ALA A 666 -9.22 -24.20 12.52
C ALA A 666 -8.11 -23.82 11.55
N PHE A 667 -7.18 -22.98 12.01
CA PHE A 667 -6.15 -22.39 11.19
C PHE A 667 -4.80 -22.49 11.89
N ALA A 668 -3.73 -22.75 11.15
CA ALA A 668 -2.39 -22.75 11.72
C ALA A 668 -1.55 -21.70 11.01
N ALA A 669 -0.98 -20.77 11.78
CA ALA A 669 0.17 -20.02 11.27
C ALA A 669 1.22 -21.08 10.91
N CYS A 670 1.83 -21.02 9.74
CA CYS A 670 2.84 -21.99 9.31
C CYS A 670 4.12 -21.31 8.83
N GLU A 671 4.04 -20.02 8.53
CA GLU A 671 5.17 -19.29 7.97
C GLU A 671 5.17 -17.86 8.49
N LEU A 672 6.35 -17.40 8.91
CA LEU A 672 6.64 -15.97 9.11
C LEU A 672 7.48 -15.51 7.92
N ARG A 673 6.91 -14.63 7.11
CA ARG A 673 7.51 -14.09 5.90
C ARG A 673 7.80 -12.60 6.08
N GLY A 674 8.78 -12.12 5.31
CA GLY A 674 9.11 -10.71 5.18
C GLY A 674 10.46 -10.56 4.52
N ASP A 675 10.87 -9.31 4.32
CA ASP A 675 12.24 -9.05 3.91
C ASP A 675 13.20 -9.26 5.09
N TRP A 676 14.50 -9.24 4.81
CA TRP A 676 15.50 -9.48 5.86
C TRP A 676 15.41 -8.43 6.96
N LYS A 677 15.21 -7.17 6.57
CA LYS A 677 15.21 -6.03 7.48
C LYS A 677 14.06 -6.11 8.46
N TRP A 678 12.90 -6.58 8.01
CA TRP A 678 11.76 -6.92 8.83
C TRP A 678 12.12 -7.95 9.91
N HIS A 679 12.71 -9.07 9.52
CA HIS A 679 13.13 -10.12 10.44
C HIS A 679 14.19 -9.61 11.42
N GLU A 680 15.17 -8.86 10.96
CA GLU A 680 16.20 -8.25 11.81
C GLU A 680 15.59 -7.37 12.91
N ARG A 681 14.61 -6.53 12.57
CA ARG A 681 13.97 -5.61 13.51
C ARG A 681 13.04 -6.32 14.50
N THR A 682 12.22 -7.24 14.00
CA THR A 682 11.22 -7.94 14.81
C THR A 682 11.84 -9.00 15.71
N LEU A 683 12.80 -9.75 15.19
CA LEU A 683 13.46 -10.85 15.90
C LEU A 683 14.78 -10.41 16.55
N ARG A 684 15.21 -9.17 16.32
CA ARG A 684 16.43 -8.57 16.89
C ARG A 684 17.64 -9.45 16.64
N LEU A 685 17.79 -9.80 15.37
CA LEU A 685 18.78 -10.78 14.94
C LEU A 685 20.18 -10.20 15.14
N LEU A 686 21.07 -11.01 15.70
CA LEU A 686 22.48 -10.66 15.86
C LEU A 686 23.22 -10.67 14.52
N HIS A 687 22.69 -11.44 13.57
CA HIS A 687 23.26 -11.66 12.24
C HIS A 687 22.48 -10.81 11.23
N THR A 688 23.19 -10.01 10.44
CA THR A 688 22.62 -9.14 9.40
C THR A 688 23.28 -9.46 8.06
N PRO A 689 22.69 -9.08 6.91
CA PRO A 689 23.28 -9.38 5.60
C PRO A 689 24.61 -8.68 5.39
N THR A 690 24.83 -7.60 6.16
CA THR A 690 26.07 -6.80 6.16
C THR A 690 27.10 -7.31 7.17
N SER A 691 26.73 -8.25 8.04
CA SER A 691 27.64 -8.84 9.02
C SER A 691 28.50 -9.93 8.40
N THR A 692 29.68 -10.18 8.97
CA THR A 692 30.53 -11.31 8.57
C THR A 692 29.76 -12.62 8.68
N CYS A 693 28.96 -12.82 9.73
CA CYS A 693 28.08 -13.98 9.88
C CYS A 693 26.72 -13.70 9.26
N CYS A 694 26.65 -13.69 7.93
CA CYS A 694 25.49 -13.16 7.22
C CYS A 694 24.22 -14.01 7.32
N CYS A 695 24.28 -15.31 7.66
CA CYS A 695 23.10 -16.17 7.69
C CYS A 695 22.40 -16.25 9.06
N LEU A 696 21.07 -16.18 9.07
CA LEU A 696 20.22 -16.30 10.26
C LEU A 696 20.07 -17.75 10.72
N PHE A 697 20.07 -18.69 9.79
CA PHE A 697 19.77 -20.09 10.07
C PHE A 697 21.02 -20.96 10.28
N CYS A 698 22.20 -20.48 9.91
CA CYS A 698 23.43 -21.27 10.08
C CYS A 698 24.64 -20.37 10.38
N GLY A 699 25.82 -20.97 10.50
CA GLY A 699 27.10 -20.28 10.67
C GLY A 699 27.70 -19.73 9.38
N ALA A 700 26.94 -19.58 8.30
CA ALA A 700 27.51 -19.10 7.04
C ALA A 700 28.06 -17.67 7.16
N GLU A 701 29.20 -17.44 6.53
CA GLU A 701 29.97 -16.21 6.58
C GLU A 701 30.18 -15.58 5.19
N ALA A 702 30.25 -14.25 5.16
CA ALA A 702 30.55 -13.44 3.97
C ALA A 702 32.04 -13.38 3.62
N SER A 703 32.91 -13.94 4.46
CA SER A 703 34.37 -13.91 4.28
C SER A 703 34.84 -14.97 3.30
N ASP A 704 35.65 -14.57 2.31
CA ASP A 704 36.30 -15.47 1.35
C ASP A 704 37.34 -16.40 1.99
N GLU A 705 37.83 -16.08 3.19
CA GLU A 705 38.79 -16.94 3.89
C GLU A 705 38.10 -18.01 4.75
N SER A 706 36.79 -17.86 4.98
CA SER A 706 36.03 -18.77 5.83
C SER A 706 35.85 -20.14 5.18
N PRO A 707 35.85 -21.24 5.96
CA PRO A 707 35.34 -22.53 5.49
C PRO A 707 33.81 -22.58 5.45
N LEU A 708 33.12 -21.52 5.90
CA LEU A 708 31.65 -21.45 5.98
C LEU A 708 31.07 -20.44 4.98
N ARG A 709 31.66 -20.29 3.78
CA ARG A 709 31.24 -19.26 2.80
C ARG A 709 29.77 -19.39 2.42
N TYR A 710 28.99 -18.32 2.56
CA TYR A 710 27.56 -18.36 2.25
C TYR A 710 27.24 -18.64 0.76
N TYR A 711 28.17 -18.33 -0.14
CA TYR A 711 28.01 -18.55 -1.58
C TYR A 711 28.42 -19.97 -2.01
N GLU A 712 28.92 -20.80 -1.11
CA GLU A 712 29.20 -22.21 -1.39
C GLU A 712 27.88 -22.99 -1.36
N THR A 713 27.43 -23.49 -2.51
CA THR A 713 26.12 -24.16 -2.68
C THR A 713 26.20 -25.67 -2.83
N GLY A 714 27.40 -26.25 -2.73
CA GLY A 714 27.62 -27.69 -2.82
C GLY A 714 27.07 -28.45 -1.61
N GLU A 715 26.79 -29.75 -1.78
CA GLU A 715 26.37 -30.63 -0.67
C GLU A 715 27.41 -30.71 0.46
N SER A 716 28.68 -30.44 0.12
CA SER A 716 29.80 -30.40 1.06
C SER A 716 30.05 -29.02 1.69
N ALA A 717 29.16 -28.04 1.46
CA ALA A 717 29.37 -26.69 1.98
C ALA A 717 29.47 -26.70 3.51
N GLY A 718 30.54 -26.13 4.06
CA GLY A 718 30.83 -26.22 5.49
C GLY A 718 29.73 -25.66 6.39
N TRP A 719 28.98 -24.66 5.91
CA TRP A 719 27.87 -24.06 6.66
C TRP A 719 26.68 -25.01 6.84
N ALA A 720 26.50 -26.04 6.00
CA ALA A 720 25.37 -26.96 6.10
C ALA A 720 25.39 -27.75 7.42
N SER A 721 26.57 -28.09 7.95
CA SER A 721 26.70 -28.73 9.27
C SER A 721 26.46 -27.78 10.45
N THR A 722 26.27 -26.49 10.19
CA THR A 722 26.07 -25.44 11.21
C THR A 722 24.65 -24.89 11.22
N ILE A 723 23.71 -25.56 10.55
CA ILE A 723 22.29 -25.20 10.59
C ILE A 723 21.81 -25.27 12.04
N ALA A 724 21.36 -24.13 12.54
CA ALA A 724 20.89 -23.95 13.90
C ALA A 724 19.60 -24.75 14.11
N THR A 725 19.51 -25.46 15.24
CA THR A 725 18.22 -25.92 15.73
C THR A 725 17.38 -24.72 16.19
N THR A 726 16.08 -24.88 16.40
CA THR A 726 15.24 -23.81 16.98
C THR A 726 15.81 -23.29 18.31
N ALA A 727 16.36 -24.17 19.14
CA ALA A 727 17.01 -23.76 20.39
C ALA A 727 18.29 -22.95 20.13
N ASP A 728 19.15 -23.40 19.21
CA ASP A 728 20.37 -22.67 18.85
C ASP A 728 20.05 -21.33 18.20
N PHE A 729 19.00 -21.25 17.38
CA PHE A 729 18.53 -20.02 16.77
C PHE A 729 18.14 -19.01 17.85
N LEU A 730 17.29 -19.41 18.80
CA LEU A 730 16.85 -18.55 19.89
C LEU A 730 18.01 -18.13 20.80
N LEU A 731 18.97 -19.02 21.07
CA LEU A 731 20.11 -18.74 21.95
C LEU A 731 21.21 -17.90 21.30
N HIS A 732 21.51 -18.15 20.03
CA HIS A 732 22.71 -17.62 19.37
C HIS A 732 22.43 -16.64 18.24
N LYS A 733 21.20 -16.59 17.71
CA LYS A 733 20.84 -15.72 16.58
C LYS A 733 19.95 -14.56 16.99
N VAL A 734 19.21 -14.70 18.09
CA VAL A 734 18.37 -13.64 18.66
C VAL A 734 19.13 -12.90 19.77
N ARG A 735 19.07 -11.57 19.79
CA ARG A 735 19.74 -10.76 20.82
C ARG A 735 19.20 -11.10 22.23
N PRO A 736 20.07 -11.27 23.24
CA PRO A 736 19.64 -11.50 24.62
C PRO A 736 18.67 -10.41 25.11
N GLY A 737 17.65 -10.80 25.87
CA GLY A 737 16.59 -9.91 26.34
C GLY A 737 15.37 -9.81 25.41
N CYS A 738 15.51 -10.15 24.12
CA CYS A 738 14.36 -10.27 23.22
C CYS A 738 13.59 -11.58 23.44
N LEU A 739 14.27 -12.60 24.00
CA LEU A 739 13.65 -13.87 24.33
C LEU A 739 12.53 -13.71 25.35
N SER A 740 12.58 -12.82 26.35
CA SER A 740 11.45 -12.65 27.28
C SER A 740 10.21 -12.06 26.61
N ASP A 741 10.40 -11.22 25.59
CA ASP A 741 9.31 -10.67 24.77
C ASP A 741 8.78 -11.68 23.75
N LEU A 742 9.61 -12.62 23.31
CA LEU A 742 9.18 -13.76 22.51
C LEU A 742 8.59 -14.87 23.40
N ASP A 743 9.03 -15.01 24.64
CA ASP A 743 8.59 -16.06 25.58
C ASP A 743 7.17 -15.80 26.09
N CYS A 744 6.71 -14.55 26.12
CA CYS A 744 5.28 -14.29 26.33
C CYS A 744 4.43 -14.65 25.12
N MET A 745 5.01 -14.73 23.91
CA MET A 745 4.35 -15.43 22.79
C MET A 745 4.42 -16.95 22.98
N SER A 746 5.29 -17.49 23.85
CA SER A 746 5.46 -18.94 24.07
C SER A 746 4.51 -19.49 25.12
N LYS A 747 4.32 -18.75 26.21
CA LYS A 747 3.57 -19.20 27.39
C LYS A 747 2.05 -19.13 27.25
N SER A 748 1.56 -18.31 26.32
CA SER A 748 0.14 -18.20 25.96
C SER A 748 -0.24 -19.02 24.72
N CYS A 749 0.76 -19.52 23.98
CA CYS A 749 0.58 -20.50 22.91
C CYS A 749 0.79 -21.90 23.47
N TYR A 750 0.01 -22.89 23.03
CA TYR A 750 0.52 -24.25 23.00
C TYR A 750 1.89 -24.22 22.29
N GLN A 751 2.88 -25.00 22.76
CA GLN A 751 4.25 -25.04 22.22
C GLN A 751 4.44 -25.04 20.68
N PRO A 752 3.50 -25.49 19.82
CA PRO A 752 3.71 -25.46 18.38
C PRO A 752 3.89 -24.06 17.79
N THR A 753 3.19 -23.02 18.27
CA THR A 753 3.15 -21.72 17.55
C THR A 753 4.51 -20.99 17.56
N ILE A 754 5.32 -21.17 18.60
CA ILE A 754 6.71 -20.66 18.61
C ILE A 754 7.65 -21.51 17.77
N SER A 755 7.43 -22.83 17.71
CA SER A 755 8.15 -23.71 16.77
C SER A 755 7.74 -23.49 15.31
N ILE A 756 6.79 -22.59 15.06
CA ILE A 756 6.25 -22.22 13.75
C ILE A 756 6.78 -20.84 13.33
N LEU A 757 7.08 -19.97 14.30
CA LEU A 757 7.74 -18.69 14.04
C LEU A 757 9.28 -18.85 13.93
N PHE A 758 9.83 -19.98 14.42
CA PHE A 758 11.25 -20.35 14.45
C PHE A 758 11.42 -21.87 14.32
#